data_AF-A0AAX6MZ63-F1
#
_entry.id   AF-A0AAX6MZ63-F1
#
_cell.length_a   1.000
_cell.length_b   1.000
_cell.length_c   1.000
_cell.angle_alpha   90.00
_cell.angle_beta   90.00
_cell.angle_gamma   90.00
#
_symmetry.space_group_name_H-M   'P 1'
#
loop_
_entity.id
_entity.type
_entity.pdbx_description
1 polymer ?
#
loop_
_entity_poly.entity_id
_entity_poly.type
_entity_poly.pdbx_seq_one_letter_code
_entity_poly.pdbx_strand_id
1 'polypeptide(L)'
;MFWGQTNGKIEETSLELENVALADDLVTHAAVCSDRRSLMVGLATASKQLCIVQVAINWNNPKTEGAQNNPPGNQPLSPTLTKRHVAVTSWFQPDSSDSHPDAPMQKITHIEMLPPILLSGFNVPNKEWSPITILTVRSLIPDPNSPYVQEVQSIVDRWELMPDHHQTLHPSFEQLGLRKNSAGSATPNSSRLKKLDSIVVNKIIIGLNVVNFGKVLCFSYNDGSVEYRDRFTMAEMYREPNLDRISSVFDAGFSQNGDSSCLQTAFSPTNFSFVQLCEDGKVKWHSINYTLADIESMNNTQVSALVAAFYISTAQAITQSANFDDILAVARNFVNKDSFTIEWVKTQVQQMKITIDYTEESLHDNLIKNGILQVCFSIMNYLGWRGDFKPRQGWGKLALLALNLRNVIIMSHLSNSQIPIHNKTTITPLDEPEAVNALAGCVKWSNDLLAWICDSLFCLFDDAEFMKHLKGPQLDKMTMYLHSKNEIAVHLVLCSTTRGLLSAICRRITSLDALSTKAISWYENREKSLANNPNAAADPRAAAHAALHAAYHNLRQCITSSLIKADEFDKLLSSLGAEIRTAYSTSLAIVGEQAAKAANKSQPPQNSNPNAPRPDPAQEAIARARQHCELDMLVLQAPPSSFVPVVNKFFNQDVREFRARSAVSKLYFADYSILEIDDDPRSLAERRSKGTRVDLFKRTEISRKPSNGDPKHRLPWRKCVRCGNVMEDLALINHKPGLSFLLRQQSNCSCGGRMAVLLSETR
;
A
#
# COMPACT_ATOMS: atom_id res chain seq x y z
N MET A 1 -21.61 15.10 8.72
CA MET A 1 -20.60 14.03 8.96
C MET A 1 -21.20 12.73 8.48
N PHE A 2 -20.56 12.07 7.50
CA PHE A 2 -20.93 10.70 7.09
C PHE A 2 -20.10 9.70 7.87
N TRP A 3 -20.72 8.61 8.32
CA TRP A 3 -20.04 7.56 9.10
C TRP A 3 -20.66 6.19 8.84
N GLY A 4 -19.89 5.12 9.08
CA GLY A 4 -20.33 3.75 8.82
C GLY A 4 -20.90 3.08 10.07
N GLN A 5 -22.06 2.44 9.92
CA GLN A 5 -22.67 1.58 10.94
C GLN A 5 -22.06 0.17 10.88
N THR A 6 -22.17 -0.61 11.96
CA THR A 6 -21.67 -1.99 12.05
C THR A 6 -22.24 -2.93 10.98
N ASN A 7 -23.40 -2.61 10.41
CA ASN A 7 -24.03 -3.33 9.31
C ASN A 7 -23.56 -2.89 7.90
N GLY A 8 -22.57 -2.00 7.82
CA GLY A 8 -22.03 -1.46 6.56
C GLY A 8 -22.86 -0.36 5.90
N LYS A 9 -23.96 0.09 6.51
CA LYS A 9 -24.70 1.28 6.04
C LYS A 9 -23.95 2.56 6.38
N ILE A 10 -23.99 3.54 5.49
CA ILE A 10 -23.50 4.90 5.76
C ILE A 10 -24.68 5.70 6.33
N GLU A 11 -24.48 6.32 7.48
CA GLU A 11 -25.43 7.23 8.14
C GLU A 11 -24.87 8.65 8.15
N GLU A 12 -25.74 9.63 8.35
CA GLU A 12 -25.41 11.06 8.37
C GLU A 12 -25.82 11.71 9.69
N THR A 13 -24.94 12.55 10.22
CA THR A 13 -25.23 13.45 11.34
C THR A 13 -24.83 14.87 10.94
N SER A 14 -25.76 15.82 11.06
CA SER A 14 -25.58 17.23 10.69
C SER A 14 -25.65 18.16 11.91
N LEU A 15 -24.97 19.31 11.80
CA LEU A 15 -24.98 20.39 12.79
C LEU A 15 -24.84 21.72 12.06
N GLU A 16 -25.75 22.65 12.31
CA GLU A 16 -25.70 24.01 11.78
C GLU A 16 -24.66 24.83 12.56
N LEU A 17 -23.64 25.37 11.89
CA LEU A 17 -22.53 26.09 12.52
C LEU A 17 -22.82 27.57 12.75
N GLU A 18 -23.38 28.25 11.76
CA GLU A 18 -23.76 29.66 11.80
C GLU A 18 -25.18 29.81 11.27
N ASN A 19 -25.95 30.77 11.81
CA ASN A 19 -27.27 31.12 11.29
C ASN A 19 -27.11 32.41 10.45
N VAL A 20 -27.30 32.30 9.14
CA VAL A 20 -27.15 33.43 8.21
C VAL A 20 -28.45 34.24 8.21
N ALA A 21 -28.51 35.28 9.04
CA ALA A 21 -29.67 36.16 9.12
C ALA A 21 -29.61 37.33 8.12
N LEU A 22 -28.40 37.76 7.75
CA LEU A 22 -28.15 38.86 6.81
C LEU A 22 -27.25 38.40 5.65
N ALA A 23 -27.33 39.10 4.51
CA ALA A 23 -26.44 38.85 3.37
C ALA A 23 -24.95 39.03 3.73
N ASP A 24 -24.67 39.90 4.70
CA ASP A 24 -23.32 40.17 5.21
C ASP A 24 -22.77 39.00 6.06
N ASP A 25 -23.64 38.13 6.59
CA ASP A 25 -23.26 36.95 7.38
C ASP A 25 -23.01 35.71 6.52
N LEU A 26 -23.14 35.83 5.18
CA LEU A 26 -22.91 34.73 4.26
C LEU A 26 -21.48 34.20 4.41
N VAL A 27 -21.36 32.93 4.79
CA VAL A 27 -20.09 32.21 4.79
C VAL A 27 -19.64 32.01 3.35
N THR A 28 -18.50 32.61 3.00
CA THR A 28 -17.91 32.54 1.66
C THR A 28 -16.88 31.41 1.54
N HIS A 29 -16.13 31.16 2.61
CA HIS A 29 -15.11 30.12 2.66
C HIS A 29 -15.14 29.43 4.02
N ALA A 30 -14.81 28.14 4.03
CA ALA A 30 -14.69 27.35 5.25
C ALA A 30 -13.54 26.35 5.11
N ALA A 31 -12.82 26.13 6.21
CA ALA A 31 -11.83 25.06 6.32
C ALA A 31 -11.96 24.37 7.68
N VAL A 32 -11.50 23.13 7.77
CA VAL A 32 -11.58 22.32 8.99
C VAL A 32 -10.25 21.64 9.25
N CYS A 33 -9.82 21.64 10.51
CA CYS A 33 -8.71 20.82 10.95
C CYS A 33 -9.06 20.02 12.22
N SER A 34 -8.31 18.95 12.47
CA SER A 34 -8.40 18.23 13.73
C SER A 34 -7.70 18.98 14.86
N ASP A 35 -8.34 19.03 16.01
CA ASP A 35 -7.74 19.30 17.32
C ASP A 35 -7.92 18.05 18.20
N ARG A 36 -7.08 17.88 19.23
CA ARG A 36 -6.89 16.64 20.01
C ARG A 36 -8.14 15.78 20.25
N ARG A 37 -9.30 16.40 20.53
CA ARG A 37 -10.59 15.71 20.77
C ARG A 37 -11.79 16.34 20.03
N SER A 38 -11.55 17.29 19.14
CA SER A 38 -12.60 18.06 18.47
C SER A 38 -12.13 18.48 17.08
N LEU A 39 -13.06 18.85 16.22
CA LEU A 39 -12.75 19.55 14.98
C LEU A 39 -12.75 21.05 15.24
N MET A 40 -11.88 21.77 14.54
CA MET A 40 -11.85 23.22 14.52
C MET A 40 -12.21 23.67 13.12
N VAL A 41 -13.21 24.53 13.00
CA VAL A 41 -13.74 25.02 11.74
C VAL A 41 -13.52 26.52 11.67
N GLY A 42 -12.87 26.98 10.61
CA GLY A 42 -12.62 28.38 10.33
C GLY A 42 -13.54 28.82 9.21
N LEU A 43 -14.26 29.93 9.41
CA LEU A 43 -15.27 30.46 8.51
C LEU A 43 -14.88 31.89 8.13
N ALA A 44 -14.91 32.21 6.84
CA ALA A 44 -14.77 33.58 6.35
C ALA A 44 -16.11 34.09 5.81
N THR A 45 -16.56 35.25 6.28
CA THR A 45 -17.85 35.84 5.88
C THR A 45 -17.69 36.92 4.82
N ALA A 46 -18.80 37.25 4.14
CA ALA A 46 -18.89 38.39 3.21
C ALA A 46 -18.59 39.74 3.90
N SER A 47 -18.94 39.88 5.18
CA SER A 47 -18.62 41.03 6.05
C SER A 47 -17.17 41.14 6.51
N LYS A 48 -16.27 40.37 5.88
CA LYS A 48 -14.84 40.35 6.18
C LYS A 48 -14.47 39.81 7.58
N GLN A 49 -15.30 38.93 8.15
CA GLN A 49 -15.00 38.29 9.43
C GLN A 49 -14.38 36.91 9.24
N LEU A 50 -13.46 36.56 10.14
CA LEU A 50 -12.89 35.24 10.31
C LEU A 50 -13.33 34.69 11.67
N CYS A 51 -14.19 33.66 11.63
CA CYS A 51 -14.81 33.05 12.80
C CYS A 51 -14.29 31.62 12.98
N ILE A 52 -13.97 31.24 14.22
CA ILE A 52 -13.51 29.89 14.57
C ILE A 52 -14.55 29.21 15.45
N VAL A 53 -14.98 28.03 15.04
CA VAL A 53 -15.97 27.20 15.72
C VAL A 53 -15.35 25.84 16.04
N GLN A 54 -15.39 25.44 17.30
CA GLN A 54 -15.03 24.10 17.74
C GLN A 54 -16.25 23.18 17.63
N VAL A 55 -16.09 22.03 16.99
CA VAL A 55 -17.13 20.99 16.85
C VAL A 55 -16.66 19.72 17.55
N ALA A 56 -17.38 19.27 18.57
CA ALA A 56 -17.09 18.01 19.25
C ALA A 56 -18.01 16.88 18.75
N ILE A 57 -17.45 15.68 18.61
CA ILE A 57 -18.17 14.47 18.22
C ILE A 57 -18.32 13.58 19.45
N ASN A 58 -19.55 13.29 19.84
CA ASN A 58 -19.85 12.33 20.89
C ASN A 58 -20.47 11.07 20.29
N TRP A 59 -19.72 9.96 20.31
CA TRP A 59 -20.17 8.67 19.75
C TRP A 59 -21.18 7.91 20.64
N ASN A 60 -21.48 8.42 21.85
CA ASN A 60 -22.42 7.82 22.81
C ASN A 60 -22.10 6.36 23.19
N ASN A 61 -20.81 6.03 23.36
CA ASN A 61 -20.39 4.69 23.80
C ASN A 61 -20.78 4.45 25.28
N PRO A 62 -21.41 3.31 25.63
CA PRO A 62 -21.67 2.98 27.02
C PRO A 62 -20.35 2.82 27.78
N LYS A 63 -20.22 3.49 28.92
CA LYS A 63 -19.07 3.33 29.83
C LYS A 63 -19.21 2.00 30.56
N THR A 64 -18.52 0.96 30.11
CA THR A 64 -18.35 -0.25 30.92
C THR A 64 -17.32 0.05 32.01
N GLU A 65 -17.77 0.04 33.27
CA GLU A 65 -16.86 0.08 34.43
C GLU A 65 -16.04 -1.22 34.47
N GLY A 66 -14.71 -1.11 34.32
CA GLY A 66 -13.77 -2.23 34.38
C GLY A 66 -13.16 -2.60 33.02
N ALA A 67 -11.92 -2.13 32.81
CA ALA A 67 -10.89 -2.62 31.88
C ALA A 67 -11.26 -3.05 30.44
N GLN A 68 -10.72 -2.29 29.48
CA GLN A 68 -9.93 -2.77 28.32
C GLN A 68 -10.54 -3.74 27.29
N ASN A 69 -11.86 -3.89 27.21
CA ASN A 69 -12.49 -4.59 26.09
C ASN A 69 -13.14 -3.58 25.13
N ASN A 70 -12.71 -3.64 23.86
CA ASN A 70 -13.41 -2.97 22.75
C ASN A 70 -14.92 -3.31 22.83
N PRO A 71 -15.82 -2.34 22.60
CA PRO A 71 -17.25 -2.61 22.61
C PRO A 71 -17.57 -3.73 21.60
N PRO A 72 -18.53 -4.63 21.90
CA PRO A 72 -18.91 -5.71 21.01
C PRO A 72 -19.32 -5.12 19.65
N GLY A 73 -18.70 -5.59 18.57
CA GLY A 73 -18.81 -5.04 17.21
C GLY A 73 -20.20 -5.09 16.55
N ASN A 74 -21.26 -5.37 17.32
CA ASN A 74 -22.65 -5.46 16.87
C ASN A 74 -23.57 -4.36 17.45
N GLN A 75 -23.07 -3.43 18.28
CA GLN A 75 -23.93 -2.34 18.78
C GLN A 75 -24.03 -1.18 17.79
N PRO A 76 -25.23 -0.59 17.60
CA PRO A 76 -25.42 0.54 16.71
C PRO A 76 -24.82 1.82 17.32
N LEU A 77 -24.00 2.52 16.54
CA LEU A 77 -23.51 3.85 16.91
C LEU A 77 -24.62 4.89 16.72
N SER A 78 -24.63 5.94 17.53
CA SER A 78 -25.52 7.11 17.38
C SER A 78 -24.77 8.38 17.78
N PRO A 79 -23.93 8.93 16.90
CA PRO A 79 -23.11 10.07 17.23
C PRO A 79 -23.93 11.37 17.29
N THR A 80 -23.59 12.25 18.22
CA THR A 80 -24.11 13.62 18.30
C THR A 80 -22.99 14.63 18.14
N LEU A 81 -23.31 15.79 17.56
CA LEU A 81 -22.37 16.89 17.33
C LEU A 81 -22.73 18.08 18.21
N THR A 82 -21.74 18.72 18.82
CA THR A 82 -21.92 19.97 19.57
C THR A 82 -20.95 21.04 19.06
N LYS A 83 -21.38 22.32 19.07
CA LYS A 83 -20.53 23.46 18.66
C LYS A 83 -20.23 24.41 19.81
N ARG A 84 -19.09 25.09 19.71
CA ARG A 84 -18.68 26.21 20.57
C ARG A 84 -17.94 27.25 19.72
N HIS A 85 -18.37 28.50 19.72
CA HIS A 85 -17.61 29.58 19.08
C HIS A 85 -16.38 29.90 19.94
N VAL A 86 -15.23 30.02 19.29
CA VAL A 86 -13.92 30.09 19.95
C VAL A 86 -13.30 31.46 19.82
N ALA A 87 -13.28 32.02 18.61
CA ALA A 87 -12.70 33.32 18.32
C ALA A 87 -13.35 33.93 17.07
N VAL A 88 -13.42 35.26 17.02
CA VAL A 88 -13.86 36.03 15.84
C VAL A 88 -12.92 37.22 15.69
N THR A 89 -12.48 37.52 14.47
CA THR A 89 -11.72 38.72 14.12
C THR A 89 -12.14 39.21 12.74
N SER A 90 -11.76 40.42 12.35
CA SER A 90 -11.74 40.74 10.92
C SER A 90 -10.49 40.13 10.29
N TRP A 91 -10.64 39.45 9.16
CA TRP A 91 -9.48 39.03 8.35
C TRP A 91 -8.82 40.21 7.64
N PHE A 92 -9.46 41.38 7.66
CA PHE A 92 -8.95 42.63 7.14
C PHE A 92 -8.53 43.54 8.30
N GLN A 93 -7.27 43.42 8.72
CA GLN A 93 -6.64 44.35 9.66
C GLN A 93 -5.65 45.23 8.89
N PRO A 94 -5.91 46.54 8.73
CA PRO A 94 -4.96 47.45 8.09
C PRO A 94 -3.75 47.61 8.99
N ASP A 95 -2.62 47.04 8.59
CA ASP A 95 -1.34 47.31 9.25
C ASP A 95 -0.85 48.71 8.83
N SER A 96 -0.11 49.39 9.70
CA SER A 96 0.44 50.74 9.42
C SER A 96 1.41 50.79 8.24
N SER A 97 1.79 49.64 7.67
CA SER A 97 2.62 49.48 6.47
C SER A 97 1.83 49.26 5.18
N ASP A 98 0.54 48.95 5.24
CA ASP A 98 -0.32 48.71 4.06
C ASP A 98 -0.79 50.05 3.46
N SER A 99 0.14 50.74 2.80
CA SER A 99 -0.10 51.96 2.01
C SER A 99 -0.57 51.66 0.59
N HIS A 100 -1.25 50.53 0.36
CA HIS A 100 -1.79 50.16 -0.96
C HIS A 100 -3.24 50.66 -1.12
N PRO A 101 -3.54 51.51 -2.11
CA PRO A 101 -4.86 52.15 -2.27
C PRO A 101 -6.03 51.18 -2.56
N ASP A 102 -5.74 49.92 -2.93
CA ASP A 102 -6.75 48.95 -3.40
C ASP A 102 -6.98 47.76 -2.45
N ALA A 103 -6.60 47.89 -1.18
CA ALA A 103 -6.94 46.95 -0.11
C ALA A 103 -8.42 46.48 -0.07
N PRO A 104 -9.45 47.28 -0.43
CA PRO A 104 -10.83 46.80 -0.52
C PRO A 104 -11.15 45.93 -1.75
N MET A 105 -10.31 45.90 -2.79
CA MET A 105 -10.54 45.10 -4.01
C MET A 105 -10.11 43.63 -3.86
N GLN A 106 -9.31 43.33 -2.83
CA GLN A 106 -8.76 42.00 -2.63
C GLN A 106 -9.79 41.06 -1.99
N LYS A 107 -10.05 39.93 -2.66
CA LYS A 107 -10.98 38.90 -2.20
C LYS A 107 -10.21 37.71 -1.66
N ILE A 108 -10.72 37.10 -0.59
CA ILE A 108 -10.25 35.77 -0.18
C ILE A 108 -10.58 34.80 -1.31
N THR A 109 -9.57 34.05 -1.75
CA THR A 109 -9.70 32.96 -2.72
C THR A 109 -9.52 31.60 -2.07
N HIS A 110 -8.88 31.54 -0.89
CA HIS A 110 -8.63 30.30 -0.19
C HIS A 110 -8.53 30.50 1.33
N ILE A 111 -8.99 29.52 2.10
CA ILE A 111 -8.73 29.40 3.53
C ILE A 111 -8.27 27.98 3.82
N GLU A 112 -7.23 27.83 4.63
CA GLU A 112 -6.72 26.53 5.08
C GLU A 112 -6.50 26.56 6.60
N MET A 113 -6.87 25.47 7.28
CA MET A 113 -6.60 25.32 8.71
C MET A 113 -5.54 24.26 8.94
N LEU A 114 -4.43 24.67 9.56
CA LEU A 114 -3.31 23.79 9.87
C LEU A 114 -3.42 23.25 11.30
N PRO A 115 -3.51 21.91 11.50
CA PRO A 115 -3.65 21.32 12.82
C PRO A 115 -2.35 21.45 13.64
N PRO A 116 -2.41 21.36 14.98
CA PRO A 116 -1.23 21.36 15.84
C PRO A 116 -0.28 20.22 15.46
N ILE A 117 1.01 20.52 15.32
CA ILE A 117 2.04 19.49 15.12
C ILE A 117 3.01 19.48 16.30
N LEU A 118 3.57 18.30 16.60
CA LEU A 118 4.53 18.14 17.67
C LEU A 118 5.87 18.80 17.27
N LEU A 119 6.31 19.78 18.06
CA LEU A 119 7.55 20.53 17.85
C LEU A 119 8.76 19.83 18.48
N SER A 120 8.56 19.11 19.59
CA SER A 120 9.63 18.37 20.26
C SER A 120 9.80 16.96 19.70
N GLY A 121 11.03 16.44 19.73
CA GLY A 121 11.32 15.06 19.33
C GLY A 121 10.54 14.04 20.18
N PHE A 122 10.27 12.86 19.62
CA PHE A 122 9.44 11.82 20.25
C PHE A 122 9.88 11.41 21.68
N ASN A 123 11.15 11.65 22.05
CA ASN A 123 11.74 11.25 23.32
C ASN A 123 11.85 12.38 24.36
N VAL A 124 11.24 13.55 24.12
CA VAL A 124 11.23 14.66 25.08
C VAL A 124 10.01 14.55 26.00
N PRO A 125 10.18 14.56 27.35
CA PRO A 125 9.08 14.36 28.30
C PRO A 125 8.02 15.47 28.24
N ASN A 126 8.40 16.71 27.88
CA ASN A 126 7.46 17.79 27.57
C ASN A 126 7.20 17.86 26.06
N LYS A 127 6.06 17.31 25.66
CA LYS A 127 5.55 17.38 24.28
C LYS A 127 5.02 18.78 24.01
N GLU A 128 5.81 19.60 23.33
CA GLU A 128 5.41 20.93 22.89
C GLU A 128 4.70 20.83 21.54
N TRP A 129 3.52 21.43 21.43
CA TRP A 129 2.70 21.43 20.22
C TRP A 129 2.63 22.82 19.66
N SER A 130 2.67 22.94 18.33
CA SER A 130 2.40 24.21 17.66
C SER A 130 0.95 24.65 17.90
N PRO A 131 0.66 25.96 17.88
CA PRO A 131 -0.71 26.45 17.83
C PRO A 131 -1.41 25.99 16.53
N ILE A 132 -2.74 26.09 16.51
CA ILE A 132 -3.53 26.01 15.29
C ILE A 132 -3.26 27.27 14.48
N THR A 133 -2.93 27.11 13.21
CA THR A 133 -2.67 28.22 12.29
C THR A 133 -3.73 28.24 11.21
N ILE A 134 -4.30 29.41 10.93
CA ILE A 134 -5.23 29.64 9.83
C ILE A 134 -4.48 30.43 8.77
N LEU A 135 -4.52 29.94 7.54
CA LEU A 135 -4.01 30.64 6.37
C LEU A 135 -5.19 31.19 5.58
N THR A 136 -5.14 32.47 5.23
CA THR A 136 -6.08 33.07 4.27
C THR A 136 -5.28 33.60 3.09
N VAL A 137 -5.69 33.23 1.88
CA VAL A 137 -5.08 33.72 0.64
C VAL A 137 -6.01 34.75 0.03
N ARG A 138 -5.48 35.96 -0.17
CA ARG A 138 -6.12 37.04 -0.92
C ARG A 138 -5.42 37.18 -2.26
N SER A 139 -6.19 37.25 -3.35
CA SER A 139 -5.62 37.43 -4.69
C SER A 139 -6.04 38.77 -5.28
N LEU A 140 -5.10 39.44 -5.93
CA LEU A 140 -5.34 40.67 -6.69
C LEU A 140 -5.06 40.39 -8.17
N ILE A 141 -6.11 40.52 -8.98
CA ILE A 141 -6.01 40.54 -10.44
C ILE A 141 -6.29 41.99 -10.87
N PRO A 142 -5.29 42.70 -11.43
CA PRO A 142 -5.47 44.06 -11.92
C PRO A 142 -6.61 44.15 -12.96
N ASP A 143 -7.39 45.23 -12.91
CA ASP A 143 -8.36 45.53 -13.98
C ASP A 143 -7.59 45.85 -15.28
N PRO A 144 -7.85 45.16 -16.41
CA PRO A 144 -7.21 45.45 -17.68
C PRO A 144 -7.33 46.90 -18.15
N ASN A 145 -8.36 47.63 -17.68
CA ASN A 145 -8.62 49.02 -18.02
C ASN A 145 -8.11 50.02 -16.97
N SER A 146 -7.39 49.56 -15.94
CA SER A 146 -6.83 50.44 -14.91
C SER A 146 -5.68 51.30 -15.48
N PRO A 147 -5.64 52.61 -15.20
CA PRO A 147 -4.50 53.46 -15.57
C PRO A 147 -3.23 53.17 -14.76
N TYR A 148 -3.30 52.32 -13.73
CA TYR A 148 -2.17 51.91 -12.91
C TYR A 148 -1.66 50.54 -13.35
N VAL A 149 -0.37 50.44 -13.69
CA VAL A 149 0.32 49.15 -13.91
C VAL A 149 0.47 48.47 -12.55
N GLN A 150 -0.41 47.52 -12.26
CA GLN A 150 -0.31 46.67 -11.08
C GLN A 150 0.11 45.27 -11.52
N GLU A 151 1.00 44.65 -10.77
CA GLU A 151 1.34 43.25 -10.97
C GLU A 151 0.27 42.36 -10.33
N VAL A 152 0.07 41.17 -10.90
CA VAL A 152 -0.73 40.12 -10.24
C VAL A 152 -0.03 39.70 -8.95
N GLN A 153 -0.78 39.63 -7.86
CA GLN A 153 -0.20 39.23 -6.58
C GLN A 153 -1.18 38.43 -5.73
N SER A 154 -0.63 37.53 -4.91
CA SER A 154 -1.33 36.85 -3.83
C SER A 154 -0.71 37.24 -2.49
N ILE A 155 -1.56 37.46 -1.50
CA ILE A 155 -1.17 37.76 -0.12
C ILE A 155 -1.66 36.61 0.76
N VAL A 156 -0.73 35.98 1.47
CA VAL A 156 -1.02 34.92 2.44
C VAL A 156 -0.96 35.53 3.84
N ASP A 157 -2.13 35.74 4.44
CA ASP A 157 -2.21 36.12 5.86
C ASP A 157 -2.22 34.86 6.74
N ARG A 158 -1.59 34.97 7.90
CA ARG A 158 -1.44 33.85 8.84
C ARG A 158 -1.97 34.26 10.20
N TRP A 159 -2.79 33.40 10.80
CA TRP A 159 -3.41 33.67 12.10
C TRP A 159 -3.16 32.52 13.05
N GLU A 160 -2.64 32.79 14.24
CA GLU A 160 -2.49 31.79 15.28
C GLU A 160 -3.66 31.87 16.26
N LEU A 161 -4.25 30.72 16.55
CA LEU A 161 -5.22 30.59 17.63
C LEU A 161 -4.48 30.48 18.97
N MET A 162 -4.52 31.56 19.73
CA MET A 162 -3.88 31.65 21.04
C MET A 162 -4.90 31.37 22.15
N PRO A 163 -4.62 30.44 23.07
CA PRO A 163 -5.37 30.33 24.31
C PRO A 163 -5.01 31.54 25.18
N ASP A 164 -5.97 32.42 25.44
CA ASP A 164 -5.72 33.61 26.25
C ASP A 164 -5.63 33.22 27.73
N HIS A 165 -4.63 33.77 28.42
CA HIS A 165 -4.54 33.73 29.86
C HIS A 165 -5.46 34.82 30.45
N HIS A 166 -5.99 34.57 31.64
CA HIS A 166 -6.94 35.41 32.38
C HIS A 166 -6.67 36.91 32.16
N GLN A 167 -7.54 37.60 31.41
CA GLN A 167 -7.48 39.06 31.32
C GLN A 167 -7.94 39.62 32.66
N THR A 168 -7.04 40.26 33.41
CA THR A 168 -7.44 41.15 34.49
C THR A 168 -8.03 42.41 33.85
N LEU A 169 -9.28 42.74 34.18
CA LEU A 169 -9.93 43.97 33.71
C LEU A 169 -9.03 45.17 34.04
N HIS A 170 -8.99 46.16 33.15
CA HIS A 170 -8.27 47.41 33.44
C HIS A 170 -8.87 48.05 34.72
N PRO A 171 -8.07 48.57 35.67
CA PRO A 171 -8.53 48.99 37.00
C PRO A 171 -9.71 49.98 36.98
N SER A 172 -9.80 50.80 35.93
CA SER A 172 -10.91 51.73 35.70
C SER A 172 -12.27 51.07 35.52
N PHE A 173 -12.32 49.82 35.04
CA PHE A 173 -13.56 49.04 34.89
C PHE A 173 -13.90 48.22 36.15
N GLU A 174 -12.92 47.87 36.99
CA GLU A 174 -13.18 47.31 38.32
C GLU A 174 -13.94 48.31 39.20
N GLN A 175 -13.67 49.61 39.06
CA GLN A 175 -14.33 50.68 39.82
C GLN A 175 -15.82 50.86 39.47
N LEU A 176 -16.27 50.37 38.30
CA LEU A 176 -17.67 50.42 37.89
C LEU A 176 -18.52 49.28 38.50
N GLY A 177 -17.87 48.26 39.10
CA GLY A 177 -18.52 47.09 39.73
C GLY A 177 -19.02 47.30 41.16
N LEU A 178 -18.91 48.51 41.74
CA LEU A 178 -19.24 48.78 43.15
C LEU A 178 -20.72 49.08 43.43
N ARG A 179 -21.65 48.81 42.50
CA ARG A 179 -23.09 48.81 42.80
C ARG A 179 -23.53 47.43 43.28
N LYS A 180 -23.89 47.35 44.56
CA LYS A 180 -24.31 46.14 45.29
C LYS A 180 -25.33 45.30 44.50
N ASN A 181 -25.02 44.01 44.37
CA ASN A 181 -25.82 42.88 43.83
C ASN A 181 -25.58 42.40 42.39
N SER A 182 -24.43 42.70 41.78
CA SER A 182 -23.99 41.95 40.60
C SER A 182 -22.50 41.66 40.69
N ALA A 183 -22.14 40.51 41.25
CA ALA A 183 -20.82 39.95 41.02
C ALA A 183 -20.75 39.60 39.52
N GLY A 184 -20.10 40.46 38.74
CA GLY A 184 -19.78 40.16 37.35
C GLY A 184 -18.98 38.86 37.33
N SER A 185 -19.53 37.82 36.71
CA SER A 185 -18.81 36.59 36.43
C SER A 185 -17.49 36.95 35.75
N ALA A 186 -16.37 36.39 36.21
CA ALA A 186 -15.11 36.46 35.50
C ALA A 186 -15.37 36.18 34.01
N THR A 187 -14.89 37.07 33.13
CA THR A 187 -15.03 36.87 31.69
C THR A 187 -14.45 35.50 31.33
N PRO A 188 -15.20 34.64 30.61
CA PRO A 188 -14.70 33.32 30.26
C PRO A 188 -13.41 33.48 29.46
N ASN A 189 -12.44 32.59 29.69
CA ASN A 189 -11.20 32.52 28.91
C ASN A 189 -11.56 32.42 27.41
N SER A 190 -11.51 33.53 26.70
CA SER A 190 -11.80 33.63 25.27
C SER A 190 -10.49 33.46 24.52
N SER A 191 -10.39 32.44 23.67
CA SER A 191 -9.26 32.33 22.74
C SER A 191 -9.28 33.50 21.76
N ARG A 192 -8.10 33.94 21.31
CA ARG A 192 -7.98 35.04 20.35
C ARG A 192 -7.14 34.64 19.14
N LEU A 193 -7.40 35.31 18.03
CA LEU A 193 -6.61 35.17 16.81
C LEU A 193 -5.52 36.24 16.79
N LYS A 194 -4.27 35.81 16.65
CA LYS A 194 -3.11 36.68 16.49
C LYS A 194 -2.67 36.64 15.03
N LYS A 195 -2.74 37.77 14.32
CA LYS A 195 -2.16 37.91 12.98
C LYS A 195 -0.64 37.83 13.07
N LEU A 196 -0.02 37.06 12.18
CA LEU A 196 1.42 37.04 11.95
C LEU A 196 1.75 37.79 10.66
N ASP A 197 3.04 37.98 10.39
CA ASP A 197 3.51 38.62 9.16
C ASP A 197 2.94 37.94 7.92
N SER A 198 2.37 38.78 7.05
CA SER A 198 1.75 38.39 5.79
C SER A 198 2.81 38.29 4.69
N ILE A 199 2.57 37.43 3.71
CA ILE A 199 3.54 37.16 2.65
C ILE A 199 2.93 37.50 1.31
N VAL A 200 3.63 38.32 0.55
CA VAL A 200 3.25 38.73 -0.79
C VAL A 200 4.04 37.90 -1.80
N VAL A 201 3.35 37.38 -2.81
CA VAL A 201 3.93 36.66 -3.94
C VAL A 201 3.39 37.26 -5.23
N ASN A 202 4.26 37.58 -6.19
CA ASN A 202 3.88 38.18 -7.48
C ASN A 202 3.37 37.13 -8.47
N LYS A 203 2.47 36.25 -7.99
CA LYS A 203 1.80 35.17 -8.73
C LYS A 203 0.40 34.96 -8.15
N ILE A 204 -0.51 34.33 -8.89
CA ILE A 204 -1.83 33.96 -8.36
C ILE A 204 -1.76 32.53 -7.81
N ILE A 205 -1.97 32.38 -6.50
CA ILE A 205 -2.09 31.07 -5.84
C ILE A 205 -3.46 30.50 -6.18
N ILE A 206 -3.46 29.33 -6.82
CA ILE A 206 -4.67 28.60 -7.24
C ILE A 206 -4.91 27.34 -6.39
N GLY A 207 -3.92 26.90 -5.62
CA GLY A 207 -4.03 25.74 -4.77
C GLY A 207 -2.98 25.74 -3.67
N LEU A 208 -3.36 25.18 -2.52
CA LEU A 208 -2.55 25.04 -1.33
C LEU A 208 -2.70 23.62 -0.80
N ASN A 209 -1.59 22.91 -0.70
CA ASN A 209 -1.54 21.55 -0.19
C ASN A 209 -0.57 21.45 0.99
N VAL A 210 -0.89 20.60 1.96
CA VAL A 210 -0.06 20.38 3.14
C VAL A 210 0.68 19.06 3.02
N VAL A 211 2.01 19.09 3.08
CA VAL A 211 2.86 17.90 2.88
C VAL A 211 3.78 17.64 4.07
N ASN A 212 4.41 16.47 4.09
CA ASN A 212 5.34 16.03 5.13
C ASN A 212 4.79 16.14 6.56
N PHE A 213 3.60 15.55 6.79
CA PHE A 213 2.88 15.57 8.07
C PHE A 213 2.58 16.98 8.61
N GLY A 214 2.28 17.93 7.72
CA GLY A 214 1.91 19.26 8.16
C GLY A 214 3.08 20.18 8.44
N LYS A 215 4.29 19.85 7.99
CA LYS A 215 5.49 20.69 8.18
C LYS A 215 5.80 21.60 7.01
N VAL A 216 5.34 21.24 5.81
CA VAL A 216 5.65 21.96 4.56
C VAL A 216 4.35 22.31 3.86
N LEU A 217 4.27 23.54 3.37
CA LEU A 217 3.18 24.05 2.55
C LEU A 217 3.61 24.02 1.09
N CYS A 218 2.75 23.47 0.23
CA CYS A 218 2.92 23.40 -1.21
C CYS A 218 1.95 24.39 -1.86
N PHE A 219 2.48 25.40 -2.52
CA PHE A 219 1.73 26.39 -3.28
C PHE A 219 1.79 26.05 -4.76
N SER A 220 0.63 26.07 -5.41
CA SER A 220 0.52 25.94 -6.87
C SER A 220 0.00 27.25 -7.43
N TYR A 221 0.60 27.67 -8.55
CA TYR A 221 0.34 28.98 -9.15
C TYR A 221 -0.32 28.86 -10.52
N ASN A 222 -0.97 29.95 -10.95
CA ASN A 222 -1.64 30.04 -12.24
C ASN A 222 -0.69 29.88 -13.44
N ASP A 223 0.60 30.16 -13.26
CA ASP A 223 1.67 29.94 -14.24
C ASP A 223 2.19 28.48 -14.28
N GLY A 224 1.55 27.57 -13.55
CA GLY A 224 1.92 26.17 -13.45
C GLY A 224 3.11 25.87 -12.54
N SER A 225 3.79 26.88 -11.98
CA SER A 225 4.88 26.66 -11.04
C SER A 225 4.37 26.14 -9.69
N VAL A 226 5.24 25.41 -8.98
CA VAL A 226 4.97 24.88 -7.65
C VAL A 226 6.10 25.30 -6.69
N GLU A 227 5.75 25.85 -5.53
CA GLU A 227 6.72 26.23 -4.50
C GLU A 227 6.43 25.52 -3.18
N TYR A 228 7.48 25.08 -2.50
CA TYR A 228 7.40 24.49 -1.17
C TYR A 228 7.93 25.50 -0.15
N ARG A 229 7.21 25.68 0.95
CA ARG A 229 7.61 26.60 2.02
C ARG A 229 7.49 25.95 3.38
N ASP A 230 8.42 26.28 4.27
CA ASP A 230 8.36 25.84 5.66
C ASP A 230 7.11 26.43 6.33
N ARG A 231 6.36 25.61 7.06
CA ARG A 231 5.07 26.04 7.64
C ARG A 231 5.18 27.25 8.58
N PHE A 232 6.28 27.37 9.32
CA PHE A 232 6.41 28.36 10.40
C PHE A 232 7.09 29.63 9.93
N THR A 233 8.22 29.49 9.26
CA THR A 233 9.03 30.60 8.75
C THR A 233 8.54 31.09 7.40
N MET A 234 7.84 30.25 6.64
CA MET A 234 7.44 30.47 5.25
C MET A 234 8.60 30.74 4.29
N ALA A 235 9.82 30.39 4.71
CA ALA A 235 10.97 30.36 3.85
C ALA A 235 10.76 29.27 2.78
N GLU A 236 11.12 29.61 1.55
CA GLU A 236 11.09 28.65 0.44
C GLU A 236 12.10 27.52 0.68
N MET A 237 11.65 26.30 0.44
CA MET A 237 12.40 25.06 0.64
C MET A 237 12.82 24.46 -0.72
N TYR A 238 13.82 23.59 -0.69
CA TYR A 238 14.26 22.79 -1.84
C TYR A 238 14.79 23.58 -3.05
N ARG A 239 15.37 24.77 -2.81
CA ARG A 239 16.06 25.55 -3.85
C ARG A 239 17.33 24.85 -4.39
N GLU A 240 17.99 24.09 -3.53
CA GLU A 240 19.22 23.36 -3.84
C GLU A 240 19.09 21.91 -3.36
N PRO A 241 19.65 20.94 -4.11
CA PRO A 241 19.69 19.55 -3.68
C PRO A 241 20.60 19.37 -2.47
N ASN A 242 20.24 18.45 -1.57
CA ASN A 242 21.03 18.07 -0.41
C ASN A 242 21.19 16.55 -0.34
N LEU A 243 22.26 16.05 -0.93
CA LEU A 243 22.50 14.61 -1.03
C LEU A 243 22.94 13.96 0.30
N ASP A 244 23.38 14.76 1.28
CA ASP A 244 23.83 14.28 2.59
C ASP A 244 22.66 14.04 3.55
N ARG A 245 21.55 14.78 3.38
CA ARG A 245 20.37 14.68 4.24
C ARG A 245 19.08 14.74 3.44
N ILE A 246 18.57 13.56 3.10
CA ILE A 246 17.30 13.40 2.38
C ILE A 246 16.13 13.43 3.36
N SER A 247 15.30 14.46 3.26
CA SER A 247 14.04 14.63 4.00
C SER A 247 12.81 14.61 3.09
N SER A 248 13.02 14.87 1.79
CA SER A 248 12.03 14.86 0.72
C SER A 248 12.68 14.39 -0.58
N VAL A 249 11.85 14.01 -1.55
CA VAL A 249 12.33 13.67 -2.90
C VAL A 249 13.03 14.83 -3.59
N PHE A 250 12.67 16.07 -3.28
CA PHE A 250 13.30 17.26 -3.86
C PHE A 250 14.76 17.43 -3.41
N ASP A 251 15.13 16.97 -2.20
CA ASP A 251 16.53 16.99 -1.73
C ASP A 251 17.43 16.11 -2.62
N ALA A 252 16.87 15.10 -3.29
CA ALA A 252 17.58 14.22 -4.21
C ALA A 252 17.73 14.80 -5.64
N GLY A 253 17.33 16.04 -5.89
CA GLY A 253 17.46 16.70 -7.20
C GLY A 253 16.25 16.54 -8.13
N PHE A 254 15.08 16.25 -7.56
CA PHE A 254 13.81 16.32 -8.28
C PHE A 254 13.21 17.72 -8.26
N SER A 255 12.46 18.06 -9.30
CA SER A 255 11.64 19.27 -9.37
C SER A 255 10.21 18.90 -9.80
N GLN A 256 9.25 19.76 -9.47
CA GLN A 256 7.85 19.61 -9.85
C GLN A 256 7.34 20.92 -10.42
N ASN A 257 6.92 20.92 -11.68
CA ASN A 257 6.31 22.07 -12.33
C ASN A 257 5.30 21.59 -13.39
N GLY A 258 4.31 22.43 -13.67
CA GLY A 258 3.28 22.22 -14.68
C GLY A 258 3.52 23.05 -15.93
N ASP A 259 2.48 23.13 -16.76
CA ASP A 259 2.47 24.00 -17.94
C ASP A 259 2.00 25.41 -17.57
N SER A 260 2.37 26.41 -18.38
CA SER A 260 2.15 27.84 -18.10
C SER A 260 0.69 28.31 -17.95
N SER A 261 -0.29 27.48 -18.32
CA SER A 261 -1.72 27.81 -18.29
C SER A 261 -2.43 26.90 -17.29
N CYS A 262 -2.72 27.40 -16.08
CA CYS A 262 -3.27 26.60 -14.99
C CYS A 262 -4.48 27.25 -14.31
N LEU A 263 -5.64 26.60 -14.41
CA LEU A 263 -6.87 26.99 -13.71
C LEU A 263 -6.99 26.33 -12.34
N GLN A 264 -6.61 25.05 -12.25
CA GLN A 264 -6.72 24.27 -11.02
C GLN A 264 -5.71 23.12 -11.03
N THR A 265 -5.20 22.76 -9.86
CA THR A 265 -4.35 21.59 -9.67
C THR A 265 -4.88 20.65 -8.60
N ALA A 266 -4.59 19.35 -8.74
CA ALA A 266 -4.79 18.36 -7.70
C ALA A 266 -3.56 17.46 -7.59
N PHE A 267 -2.89 17.49 -6.44
CA PHE A 267 -1.71 16.65 -6.18
C PHE A 267 -2.12 15.22 -5.82
N SER A 268 -1.26 14.27 -6.17
CA SER A 268 -1.38 12.91 -5.69
C SER A 268 -1.11 12.85 -4.17
N PRO A 269 -1.64 11.85 -3.44
CA PRO A 269 -1.37 11.70 -2.01
C PRO A 269 0.12 11.56 -1.64
N THR A 270 0.95 11.10 -2.58
CA THR A 270 2.39 10.93 -2.40
C THR A 270 3.19 12.17 -2.80
N ASN A 271 2.54 13.16 -3.43
CA ASN A 271 3.15 14.35 -4.05
C ASN A 271 4.18 14.05 -5.15
N PHE A 272 4.21 12.82 -5.69
CA PHE A 272 5.08 12.47 -6.83
C PHE A 272 4.52 12.94 -8.16
N SER A 273 3.27 13.35 -8.18
CA SER A 273 2.64 13.93 -9.35
C SER A 273 1.47 14.83 -8.97
N PHE A 274 1.02 15.62 -9.94
CA PHE A 274 -0.24 16.34 -9.85
C PHE A 274 -0.93 16.36 -11.21
N VAL A 275 -2.21 16.68 -11.17
CA VAL A 275 -3.04 16.87 -12.35
C VAL A 275 -3.40 18.34 -12.45
N GLN A 276 -3.30 18.90 -13.65
CA GLN A 276 -3.54 20.30 -13.98
C GLN A 276 -4.73 20.42 -14.94
N LEU A 277 -5.66 21.31 -14.65
CA LEU A 277 -6.69 21.77 -15.58
C LEU A 277 -6.19 23.03 -16.27
N CYS A 278 -6.01 22.97 -17.59
CA CYS A 278 -5.55 24.07 -18.43
C CYS A 278 -6.73 24.99 -18.84
N GLU A 279 -6.44 26.21 -19.31
CA GLU A 279 -7.48 27.15 -19.78
C GLU A 279 -8.28 26.64 -20.99
N ASP A 280 -7.69 25.73 -21.79
CA ASP A 280 -8.38 25.07 -22.90
C ASP A 280 -9.31 23.92 -22.45
N GLY A 281 -9.48 23.72 -21.13
CA GLY A 281 -10.28 22.66 -20.53
C GLY A 281 -9.61 21.29 -20.54
N LYS A 282 -8.38 21.16 -21.05
CA LYS A 282 -7.65 19.88 -21.03
C LYS A 282 -7.08 19.60 -19.65
N VAL A 283 -7.11 18.33 -19.30
CA VAL A 283 -6.52 17.80 -18.07
C VAL A 283 -5.18 17.17 -18.40
N LYS A 284 -4.10 17.63 -17.76
CA LYS A 284 -2.73 17.15 -17.96
C LYS A 284 -2.18 16.57 -16.66
N TRP A 285 -1.38 15.51 -16.79
CA TRP A 285 -0.71 14.87 -15.66
C TRP A 285 0.78 15.21 -15.68
N HIS A 286 1.29 15.70 -14.55
CA HIS A 286 2.68 16.12 -14.37
C HIS A 286 3.32 15.32 -13.24
N SER A 287 4.33 14.52 -13.55
CA SER A 287 5.17 13.85 -12.56
C SER A 287 6.36 14.73 -12.16
N ILE A 288 6.96 14.44 -11.01
CA ILE A 288 8.27 15.00 -10.67
C ILE A 288 9.32 14.56 -11.70
N ASN A 289 10.31 15.43 -11.95
CA ASN A 289 11.39 15.20 -12.91
C ASN A 289 12.74 15.30 -12.21
N TYR A 290 13.65 14.36 -12.48
CA TYR A 290 15.01 14.42 -12.01
C TYR A 290 15.82 15.39 -12.88
N THR A 291 16.53 16.32 -12.25
CA THR A 291 17.19 17.44 -12.96
C THR A 291 18.69 17.57 -12.70
N LEU A 292 19.23 16.79 -11.76
CA LEU A 292 20.62 16.97 -11.30
C LEU A 292 21.67 16.42 -12.29
N ALA A 293 21.35 15.37 -13.03
CA ALA A 293 22.25 14.72 -14.00
C ALA A 293 21.47 13.83 -14.96
N ASP A 294 22.11 13.43 -16.06
CA ASP A 294 21.60 12.36 -16.91
C ASP A 294 21.62 11.03 -16.14
N ILE A 295 20.55 10.23 -16.30
CA ILE A 295 20.35 8.98 -15.55
C ILE A 295 21.52 8.01 -15.72
N GLU A 296 22.06 7.91 -16.93
CA GLU A 296 23.19 7.02 -17.25
C GLU A 296 24.48 7.45 -16.53
N SER A 297 24.67 8.76 -16.37
CA SER A 297 25.87 9.38 -15.78
C SER A 297 25.89 9.43 -14.25
N MET A 298 24.83 8.96 -13.58
CA MET A 298 24.70 9.07 -12.13
C MET A 298 25.82 8.35 -11.36
N ASN A 299 26.38 9.02 -10.37
CA ASN A 299 27.34 8.45 -9.43
C ASN A 299 26.65 7.70 -8.28
N ASN A 300 27.42 6.98 -7.46
CA ASN A 300 26.88 6.17 -6.36
C ASN A 300 26.19 7.01 -5.27
N THR A 301 26.66 8.23 -5.01
CA THR A 301 26.05 9.15 -4.04
C THR A 301 24.66 9.58 -4.50
N GLN A 302 24.51 9.90 -5.78
CA GLN A 302 23.22 10.25 -6.39
C GLN A 302 22.24 9.06 -6.37
N VAL A 303 22.72 7.84 -6.66
CA VAL A 303 21.88 6.63 -6.55
C VAL A 303 21.46 6.38 -5.11
N SER A 304 22.36 6.57 -4.14
CA SER A 304 22.02 6.42 -2.71
C SER A 304 20.97 7.44 -2.25
N ALA A 305 21.11 8.70 -2.69
CA ALA A 305 20.13 9.76 -2.42
C ALA A 305 18.77 9.44 -3.07
N LEU A 306 18.77 8.94 -4.30
CA LEU A 306 17.57 8.47 -5.00
C LEU A 306 16.88 7.35 -4.20
N VAL A 307 17.63 6.31 -3.80
CA VAL A 307 17.11 5.20 -3.00
C VAL A 307 16.48 5.71 -1.69
N ALA A 308 17.15 6.63 -0.99
CA ALA A 308 16.63 7.22 0.24
C ALA A 308 15.33 8.02 0.01
N ALA A 309 15.24 8.80 -1.07
CA ALA A 309 14.05 9.57 -1.43
C ALA A 309 12.85 8.67 -1.75
N PHE A 310 13.05 7.64 -2.58
CA PHE A 310 12.03 6.65 -2.91
C PHE A 310 11.64 5.81 -1.69
N TYR A 311 12.60 5.53 -0.80
CA TYR A 311 12.33 4.89 0.47
C TYR A 311 11.33 5.69 1.32
N ILE A 312 11.68 6.94 1.67
CA ILE A 312 10.87 7.81 2.54
C ILE A 312 9.46 7.97 1.99
N SER A 313 9.36 8.26 0.70
CA SER A 313 8.07 8.55 0.04
C SER A 313 7.15 7.32 0.04
N THR A 314 7.72 6.14 -0.19
CA THR A 314 6.94 4.89 -0.17
C THR A 314 6.60 4.46 1.25
N ALA A 315 7.51 4.63 2.21
CA ALA A 315 7.23 4.37 3.62
C ALA A 315 6.06 5.23 4.12
N GLN A 316 6.04 6.52 3.76
CA GLN A 316 4.92 7.43 4.05
C GLN A 316 3.61 6.94 3.41
N ALA A 317 3.65 6.56 2.12
CA ALA A 317 2.47 6.04 1.43
C ALA A 317 1.91 4.77 2.10
N ILE A 318 2.79 3.83 2.48
CA ILE A 318 2.41 2.59 3.20
C ILE A 318 1.75 2.93 4.54
N THR A 319 2.35 3.80 5.35
CA THR A 319 1.80 4.20 6.65
C THR A 319 0.44 4.86 6.52
N GLN A 320 0.21 5.62 5.45
CA GLN A 320 -1.08 6.26 5.17
C GLN A 320 -2.08 5.36 4.45
N SER A 321 -1.71 4.10 4.17
CA SER A 321 -2.49 3.18 3.31
C SER A 321 -2.86 3.79 1.96
N ALA A 322 -1.99 4.67 1.45
CA ALA A 322 -2.15 5.35 0.17
C ALA A 322 -1.65 4.50 -0.98
N ASN A 323 -2.21 4.74 -2.18
CA ASN A 323 -1.67 4.20 -3.41
C ASN A 323 -0.35 4.93 -3.75
N PHE A 324 0.64 4.20 -4.29
CA PHE A 324 1.97 4.70 -4.64
C PHE A 324 2.34 4.42 -6.12
N ASP A 325 1.34 4.31 -6.99
CA ASP A 325 1.51 3.99 -8.42
C ASP A 325 2.30 5.08 -9.15
N ASP A 326 2.17 6.33 -8.74
CA ASP A 326 2.94 7.43 -9.29
C ASP A 326 4.41 7.41 -8.86
N ILE A 327 4.70 7.00 -7.62
CA ILE A 327 6.08 6.69 -7.20
C ILE A 327 6.67 5.63 -8.13
N LEU A 328 5.95 4.54 -8.38
CA LEU A 328 6.40 3.50 -9.30
C LEU A 328 6.61 4.03 -10.73
N ALA A 329 5.68 4.86 -11.23
CA ALA A 329 5.79 5.46 -12.55
C ALA A 329 7.07 6.31 -12.70
N VAL A 330 7.44 7.10 -11.69
CA VAL A 330 8.70 7.85 -11.69
C VAL A 330 9.91 6.92 -11.53
N ALA A 331 9.82 5.92 -10.65
CA ALA A 331 10.89 4.92 -10.43
C ALA A 331 11.28 4.19 -11.72
N ARG A 332 10.31 4.04 -12.65
CA ARG A 332 10.50 3.36 -13.92
C ARG A 332 11.63 3.94 -14.76
N ASN A 333 11.87 5.25 -14.65
CA ASN A 333 12.94 5.93 -15.39
C ASN A 333 14.34 5.44 -14.97
N PHE A 334 14.48 4.87 -13.77
CA PHE A 334 15.74 4.39 -13.20
C PHE A 334 15.89 2.86 -13.28
N VAL A 335 15.01 2.15 -13.97
CA VAL A 335 14.99 0.68 -14.02
C VAL A 335 16.27 0.06 -14.59
N ASN A 336 16.98 0.78 -15.46
CA ASN A 336 18.24 0.35 -16.07
C ASN A 336 19.47 0.78 -15.26
N LYS A 337 19.29 1.54 -14.16
CA LYS A 337 20.41 1.89 -13.29
C LYS A 337 20.74 0.69 -12.41
N ASP A 338 22.00 0.27 -12.48
CA ASP A 338 22.50 -0.87 -11.72
C ASP A 338 22.17 -0.73 -10.23
N SER A 339 21.76 -1.84 -9.62
CA SER A 339 21.43 -1.97 -8.20
C SER A 339 20.26 -1.14 -7.66
N PHE A 340 19.76 -0.10 -8.35
CA PHE A 340 18.71 0.80 -7.84
C PHE A 340 17.51 0.06 -7.24
N THR A 341 16.94 -0.89 -7.98
CA THR A 341 15.76 -1.63 -7.51
C THR A 341 16.07 -2.49 -6.28
N ILE A 342 17.23 -3.15 -6.30
CA ILE A 342 17.66 -4.06 -5.24
C ILE A 342 17.96 -3.27 -3.97
N GLU A 343 18.71 -2.17 -4.08
CA GLU A 343 19.03 -1.27 -2.98
C GLU A 343 17.77 -0.65 -2.40
N TRP A 344 16.83 -0.19 -3.24
CA TRP A 344 15.55 0.33 -2.76
C TRP A 344 14.79 -0.69 -1.93
N VAL A 345 14.62 -1.93 -2.41
CA VAL A 345 13.95 -3.00 -1.66
C VAL A 345 14.70 -3.35 -0.38
N LYS A 346 16.05 -3.40 -0.41
CA LYS A 346 16.87 -3.64 0.78
C LYS A 346 16.68 -2.55 1.83
N THR A 347 16.75 -1.28 1.43
CA THR A 347 16.52 -0.13 2.31
C THR A 347 15.11 -0.16 2.90
N GLN A 348 14.09 -0.48 2.10
CA GLN A 348 12.72 -0.64 2.60
C GLN A 348 12.64 -1.69 3.72
N VAL A 349 13.17 -2.88 3.47
CA VAL A 349 13.13 -3.98 4.46
C VAL A 349 13.86 -3.60 5.74
N GLN A 350 15.05 -3.02 5.61
CA GLN A 350 15.89 -2.67 6.76
C GLN A 350 15.29 -1.55 7.61
N GLN A 351 14.85 -0.47 6.97
CA GLN A 351 14.39 0.73 7.69
C GLN A 351 12.98 0.58 8.26
N MET A 352 12.07 -0.08 7.52
CA MET A 352 10.72 -0.41 8.02
C MET A 352 10.69 -1.68 8.89
N LYS A 353 11.84 -2.33 9.10
CA LYS A 353 11.97 -3.60 9.85
C LYS A 353 10.99 -4.67 9.37
N ILE A 354 10.87 -4.81 8.05
CA ILE A 354 9.94 -5.77 7.43
C ILE A 354 10.44 -7.19 7.72
N THR A 355 9.58 -8.03 8.29
CA THR A 355 9.88 -9.45 8.48
C THR A 355 9.96 -10.15 7.13
N ILE A 356 11.11 -10.75 6.85
CA ILE A 356 11.40 -11.54 5.64
C ILE A 356 12.00 -12.92 5.98
N ASP A 357 12.39 -13.10 7.24
CA ASP A 357 12.88 -14.36 7.78
C ASP A 357 11.69 -15.17 8.30
N TYR A 358 11.39 -16.25 7.59
CA TYR A 358 10.36 -17.22 7.93
C TYR A 358 10.97 -18.62 8.05
N THR A 359 12.23 -18.69 8.49
CA THR A 359 12.99 -19.94 8.59
C THR A 359 12.35 -20.90 9.61
N GLU A 360 11.72 -20.35 10.64
CA GLU A 360 10.95 -21.10 11.65
C GLU A 360 9.52 -21.38 11.16
N GLU A 361 9.08 -22.64 11.24
CA GLU A 361 7.78 -23.13 10.71
C GLU A 361 6.54 -22.49 11.36
N SER A 362 6.66 -21.90 12.54
CA SER A 362 5.53 -21.29 13.27
C SER A 362 5.03 -19.97 12.67
N LEU A 363 5.69 -19.44 11.64
CA LEU A 363 5.47 -18.08 11.14
C LEU A 363 4.68 -18.00 9.80
N HIS A 364 4.16 -19.10 9.27
CA HIS A 364 3.50 -19.11 7.95
C HIS A 364 2.24 -18.23 7.86
N ASP A 365 1.43 -18.15 8.92
CA ASP A 365 0.26 -17.26 8.93
C ASP A 365 0.68 -15.78 8.93
N ASN A 366 1.79 -15.46 9.59
CA ASN A 366 2.36 -14.11 9.61
C ASN A 366 2.92 -13.72 8.24
N LEU A 367 3.48 -14.67 7.49
CA LEU A 367 3.94 -14.46 6.12
C LEU A 367 2.79 -14.04 5.20
N ILE A 368 1.66 -14.76 5.26
CA ILE A 368 0.50 -14.45 4.40
C ILE A 368 -0.08 -13.07 4.76
N LYS A 369 -0.13 -12.73 6.06
CA LYS A 369 -0.64 -11.45 6.57
C LYS A 369 0.33 -10.27 6.39
N ASN A 370 1.57 -10.50 5.99
CA ASN A 370 2.55 -9.44 5.79
C ASN A 370 2.27 -8.61 4.54
N GLY A 371 1.38 -7.62 4.66
CA GLY A 371 1.01 -6.71 3.58
C GLY A 371 2.14 -5.76 3.15
N ILE A 372 3.12 -5.48 4.03
CA ILE A 372 4.25 -4.61 3.69
C ILE A 372 5.26 -5.36 2.81
N LEU A 373 5.48 -6.66 3.04
CA LEU A 373 6.28 -7.51 2.15
C LEU A 373 5.67 -7.62 0.74
N GLN A 374 4.33 -7.59 0.63
CA GLN A 374 3.65 -7.50 -0.68
C GLN A 374 4.07 -6.22 -1.44
N VAL A 375 4.36 -5.11 -0.74
CA VAL A 375 4.85 -3.88 -1.37
C VAL A 375 6.26 -4.07 -1.95
N CYS A 376 7.17 -4.72 -1.23
CA CYS A 376 8.50 -5.07 -1.74
C CYS A 376 8.40 -5.91 -3.02
N PHE A 377 7.57 -6.95 -3.02
CA PHE A 377 7.32 -7.74 -4.22
C PHE A 377 6.63 -6.94 -5.32
N SER A 378 5.77 -5.98 -4.98
CA SER A 378 5.14 -5.10 -5.96
C SER A 378 6.16 -4.24 -6.70
N ILE A 379 7.12 -3.66 -5.97
CA ILE A 379 8.23 -2.87 -6.54
C ILE A 379 9.06 -3.74 -7.49
N MET A 380 9.48 -4.93 -7.02
CA MET A 380 10.23 -5.90 -7.83
C MET A 380 9.45 -6.37 -9.07
N ASN A 381 8.16 -6.67 -8.92
CA ASN A 381 7.35 -7.11 -10.04
C ASN A 381 7.15 -6.00 -11.09
N TYR A 382 6.89 -4.76 -10.63
CA TYR A 382 6.69 -3.60 -11.51
C TYR A 382 7.96 -3.24 -12.29
N LEU A 383 9.08 -3.05 -11.58
CA LEU A 383 10.33 -2.66 -12.23
C LEU A 383 10.90 -3.80 -13.09
N GLY A 384 10.66 -5.06 -12.73
CA GLY A 384 11.15 -6.20 -13.50
C GLY A 384 10.33 -6.49 -14.76
N TRP A 385 9.08 -6.02 -14.82
CA TRP A 385 8.20 -6.19 -15.99
C TRP A 385 8.62 -5.26 -17.12
N ARG A 386 8.85 -5.75 -18.35
CA ARG A 386 9.23 -4.92 -19.51
C ARG A 386 8.14 -4.79 -20.58
N GLY A 387 6.92 -5.19 -20.25
CA GLY A 387 5.80 -5.32 -21.18
C GLY A 387 5.43 -6.79 -21.41
N ASP A 388 4.27 -7.02 -22.03
CA ASP A 388 3.66 -8.35 -22.14
C ASP A 388 4.47 -9.36 -22.99
N PHE A 389 5.32 -8.85 -23.89
CA PHE A 389 6.07 -9.66 -24.86
C PHE A 389 7.56 -9.29 -24.88
N LYS A 390 8.10 -8.90 -23.72
CA LYS A 390 9.54 -8.68 -23.52
C LYS A 390 10.02 -9.49 -22.32
N PRO A 391 11.26 -9.98 -22.32
CA PRO A 391 11.78 -10.75 -21.19
C PRO A 391 11.72 -9.96 -19.89
N ARG A 392 11.23 -10.61 -18.83
CA ARG A 392 11.19 -10.09 -17.47
C ARG A 392 12.51 -10.35 -16.76
N GLN A 393 12.92 -9.40 -15.92
CA GLN A 393 14.09 -9.57 -15.05
C GLN A 393 13.85 -10.66 -14.00
N GLY A 394 14.89 -11.40 -13.61
CA GLY A 394 14.78 -12.56 -12.72
C GLY A 394 14.11 -12.25 -11.38
N TRP A 395 14.52 -11.17 -10.71
CA TRP A 395 13.90 -10.75 -9.44
C TRP A 395 12.43 -10.33 -9.63
N GLY A 396 12.08 -9.82 -10.82
CA GLY A 396 10.70 -9.57 -11.20
C GLY A 396 9.89 -10.84 -11.43
N LYS A 397 10.49 -11.90 -12.00
CA LYS A 397 9.87 -13.22 -12.14
C LYS A 397 9.61 -13.86 -10.77
N LEU A 398 10.61 -13.83 -9.89
CA LEU A 398 10.47 -14.31 -8.51
C LEU A 398 9.31 -13.59 -7.80
N ALA A 399 9.28 -12.26 -7.90
CA ALA A 399 8.23 -11.46 -7.28
C ALA A 399 6.83 -11.73 -7.88
N LEU A 400 6.73 -11.92 -9.20
CA LEU A 400 5.47 -12.32 -9.85
C LEU A 400 4.94 -13.64 -9.28
N LEU A 401 5.79 -14.67 -9.20
CA LEU A 401 5.42 -15.97 -8.66
C LEU A 401 5.04 -15.89 -7.18
N ALA A 402 5.81 -15.16 -6.36
CA ALA A 402 5.52 -14.96 -4.94
C ALA A 402 4.17 -14.25 -4.71
N LEU A 403 3.88 -13.19 -5.47
CA LEU A 403 2.61 -12.48 -5.41
C LEU A 403 1.44 -13.38 -5.82
N ASN A 404 1.61 -14.19 -6.86
CA ASN A 404 0.59 -15.10 -7.35
C ASN A 404 0.33 -16.25 -6.37
N LEU A 405 1.38 -16.86 -5.80
CA LEU A 405 1.29 -17.84 -4.72
C LEU A 405 0.51 -17.29 -3.54
N ARG A 406 0.90 -16.10 -3.04
CA ARG A 406 0.19 -15.43 -1.94
C ARG A 406 -1.28 -15.21 -2.28
N ASN A 407 -1.59 -14.79 -3.51
CA ASN A 407 -2.97 -14.57 -3.97
C ASN A 407 -3.79 -15.87 -3.93
N VAL A 408 -3.24 -16.97 -4.43
CA VAL A 408 -3.92 -18.28 -4.45
C VAL A 408 -4.14 -18.82 -3.04
N ILE A 409 -3.16 -18.65 -2.14
CA ILE A 409 -3.29 -19.07 -0.73
C ILE A 409 -4.41 -18.29 -0.03
N ILE A 410 -4.46 -16.97 -0.23
CA ILE A 410 -5.52 -16.10 0.32
C ILE A 410 -6.88 -16.52 -0.25
N MET A 411 -6.99 -16.74 -1.57
CA MET A 411 -8.22 -17.21 -2.20
C MET A 411 -8.70 -18.53 -1.62
N SER A 412 -7.80 -19.52 -1.52
CA SER A 412 -8.12 -20.82 -0.95
C SER A 412 -8.63 -20.70 0.49
N HIS A 413 -8.05 -19.79 1.28
CA HIS A 413 -8.46 -19.55 2.66
C HIS A 413 -9.82 -18.83 2.75
N LEU A 414 -10.02 -17.76 1.98
CA LEU A 414 -11.26 -16.99 1.96
C LEU A 414 -12.44 -17.79 1.42
N SER A 415 -12.20 -18.67 0.44
CA SER A 415 -13.25 -19.53 -0.09
C SER A 415 -13.81 -20.46 0.97
N ASN A 416 -13.01 -20.90 1.94
CA ASN A 416 -13.46 -21.76 3.04
C ASN A 416 -14.04 -20.98 4.24
N SER A 417 -14.11 -19.64 4.16
CA SER A 417 -14.62 -18.80 5.25
C SER A 417 -16.14 -18.70 5.22
N GLN A 418 -16.76 -18.65 6.40
CA GLN A 418 -18.21 -18.45 6.53
C GLN A 418 -18.56 -16.96 6.44
N ILE A 419 -19.51 -16.64 5.57
CA ILE A 419 -19.98 -15.27 5.30
C ILE A 419 -21.40 -15.12 5.86
N PRO A 420 -21.66 -14.17 6.77
CA PRO A 420 -23.02 -13.85 7.20
C PRO A 420 -23.77 -13.11 6.08
N ILE A 421 -24.92 -13.62 5.65
CA ILE A 421 -25.80 -12.92 4.67
C ILE A 421 -26.93 -12.17 5.41
N HIS A 422 -27.45 -12.76 6.50
CA HIS A 422 -28.43 -12.16 7.42
C HIS A 422 -28.22 -12.72 8.84
N ASN A 423 -28.87 -12.12 9.86
CA ASN A 423 -28.67 -12.38 11.30
C ASN A 423 -28.73 -13.86 11.78
N LYS A 424 -28.97 -14.86 10.91
CA LYS A 424 -28.99 -16.30 11.25
C LYS A 424 -28.45 -17.24 10.15
N THR A 425 -28.03 -16.76 8.97
CA THR A 425 -27.59 -17.63 7.86
C THR A 425 -26.17 -17.30 7.41
N THR A 426 -25.32 -18.32 7.39
CA THR A 426 -23.97 -18.27 6.84
C THR A 426 -23.89 -19.07 5.54
N ILE A 427 -23.14 -18.56 4.57
CA ILE A 427 -22.77 -19.27 3.33
C ILE A 427 -21.25 -19.39 3.27
N THR A 428 -20.72 -20.39 2.58
CA THR A 428 -19.33 -20.39 2.15
C THR A 428 -19.26 -20.17 0.64
N PRO A 429 -18.26 -19.44 0.10
CA PRO A 429 -18.04 -19.38 -1.34
C PRO A 429 -17.96 -20.78 -2.00
N LEU A 430 -17.54 -21.81 -1.27
CA LEU A 430 -17.51 -23.20 -1.73
C LEU A 430 -18.90 -23.82 -1.98
N ASP A 431 -19.98 -23.13 -1.62
CA ASP A 431 -21.37 -23.50 -1.99
C ASP A 431 -21.72 -23.04 -3.42
N GLU A 432 -20.81 -22.35 -4.13
CA GLU A 432 -21.04 -21.81 -5.47
C GLU A 432 -20.09 -22.45 -6.50
N PRO A 433 -20.61 -23.03 -7.61
CA PRO A 433 -19.78 -23.74 -8.59
C PRO A 433 -18.76 -22.83 -9.27
N GLU A 434 -19.04 -21.53 -9.44
CA GLU A 434 -18.11 -20.58 -10.06
C GLU A 434 -16.88 -20.33 -9.17
N ALA A 435 -17.06 -20.28 -7.85
CA ALA A 435 -15.95 -20.13 -6.91
C ALA A 435 -15.10 -21.42 -6.83
N VAL A 436 -15.74 -22.60 -6.83
CA VAL A 436 -15.03 -23.89 -6.88
C VAL A 436 -14.25 -24.05 -8.19
N ASN A 437 -14.82 -23.65 -9.33
CA ASN A 437 -14.11 -23.68 -10.61
C ASN A 437 -12.95 -22.68 -10.69
N ALA A 438 -13.09 -21.48 -10.10
CA ALA A 438 -11.97 -20.53 -9.99
C ALA A 438 -10.82 -21.11 -9.14
N LEU A 439 -11.14 -21.83 -8.06
CA LEU A 439 -10.14 -22.57 -7.28
C LEU A 439 -9.50 -23.71 -8.08
N ALA A 440 -10.27 -24.42 -8.93
CA ALA A 440 -9.71 -25.48 -9.77
C ALA A 440 -8.60 -24.94 -10.69
N GLY A 441 -8.82 -23.78 -11.33
CA GLY A 441 -7.78 -23.12 -12.12
C GLY A 441 -6.59 -22.66 -11.26
N CYS A 442 -6.83 -22.14 -10.05
CA CYS A 442 -5.75 -21.80 -9.12
C CYS A 442 -4.91 -23.02 -8.69
N VAL A 443 -5.55 -24.17 -8.49
CA VAL A 443 -4.86 -25.44 -8.18
C VAL A 443 -4.07 -25.92 -9.39
N LYS A 444 -4.63 -25.87 -10.60
CA LYS A 444 -3.91 -26.19 -11.84
C LYS A 444 -2.64 -25.35 -11.96
N TRP A 445 -2.76 -24.02 -11.84
CA TRP A 445 -1.61 -23.12 -11.87
C TRP A 445 -0.57 -23.44 -10.79
N SER A 446 -1.03 -23.83 -9.59
CA SER A 446 -0.13 -24.22 -8.50
C SER A 446 0.61 -25.52 -8.80
N ASN A 447 -0.08 -26.54 -9.34
CA ASN A 447 0.53 -27.80 -9.75
C ASN A 447 1.53 -27.61 -10.88
N ASP A 448 1.18 -26.80 -11.89
CA ASP A 448 2.08 -26.47 -13.00
C ASP A 448 3.33 -25.72 -12.49
N LEU A 449 3.19 -24.86 -11.47
CA LEU A 449 4.33 -24.21 -10.81
C LEU A 449 5.23 -25.21 -10.07
N LEU A 450 4.67 -26.15 -9.31
CA LEU A 450 5.46 -27.18 -8.63
C LEU A 450 6.21 -28.05 -9.64
N ALA A 451 5.55 -28.41 -10.74
CA ALA A 451 6.15 -29.17 -11.83
C ALA A 451 7.28 -28.39 -12.52
N TRP A 452 7.06 -27.10 -12.84
CA TRP A 452 8.09 -26.24 -13.43
C TRP A 452 9.32 -26.09 -12.52
N ILE A 453 9.13 -25.88 -11.21
CA ILE A 453 10.25 -25.80 -10.26
C ILE A 453 11.05 -27.12 -10.27
N CYS A 454 10.37 -28.28 -10.26
CA CYS A 454 11.05 -29.57 -10.32
C CYS A 454 11.81 -29.77 -11.64
N ASP A 455 11.20 -29.39 -12.77
CA ASP A 455 11.81 -29.47 -14.09
C ASP A 455 13.08 -28.60 -14.18
N SER A 456 13.00 -27.34 -13.72
CA SER A 456 14.17 -26.45 -13.61
C SER A 456 15.27 -27.03 -12.71
N LEU A 457 14.91 -27.58 -11.54
CA LEU A 457 15.90 -28.21 -10.64
C LEU A 457 16.54 -29.46 -11.27
N PHE A 458 15.78 -30.26 -12.02
CA PHE A 458 16.32 -31.42 -12.73
C PHE A 458 17.23 -31.01 -13.90
N CYS A 459 16.86 -29.97 -14.65
CA CYS A 459 17.70 -29.41 -15.69
C CYS A 459 19.02 -28.89 -15.13
N LEU A 460 19.00 -28.18 -13.99
CA LEU A 460 20.21 -27.74 -13.29
C LEU A 460 21.04 -28.91 -12.77
N PHE A 461 20.40 -29.97 -12.27
CA PHE A 461 21.11 -31.18 -11.84
C PHE A 461 21.88 -31.85 -12.98
N ASP A 462 21.32 -31.86 -14.20
CA ASP A 462 21.97 -32.42 -15.40
C ASP A 462 22.97 -31.42 -16.04
N ASP A 463 22.98 -30.15 -15.63
CA ASP A 463 23.90 -29.11 -16.12
C ASP A 463 25.29 -29.22 -15.45
N ALA A 464 26.27 -29.67 -16.24
CA ALA A 464 27.64 -29.86 -15.79
C ALA A 464 28.34 -28.55 -15.36
N GLU A 465 28.00 -27.42 -15.96
CA GLU A 465 28.59 -26.11 -15.60
C GLU A 465 28.04 -25.65 -14.25
N PHE A 466 26.72 -25.72 -14.06
CA PHE A 466 26.10 -25.45 -12.76
C PHE A 466 26.67 -26.35 -11.65
N MET A 467 26.71 -27.68 -11.88
CA MET A 467 27.20 -28.64 -10.90
C MET A 467 28.70 -28.45 -10.57
N LYS A 468 29.49 -27.87 -11.48
CA LYS A 468 30.89 -27.50 -11.22
C LYS A 468 31.00 -26.39 -10.18
N HIS A 469 30.08 -25.41 -10.20
CA HIS A 469 30.07 -24.31 -9.24
C HIS A 469 29.76 -24.76 -7.81
N LEU A 470 29.10 -25.90 -7.63
CA LEU A 470 28.78 -26.47 -6.31
C LEU A 470 29.97 -27.18 -5.61
N LYS A 471 31.08 -27.42 -6.32
CA LYS A 471 32.24 -28.15 -5.79
C LYS A 471 33.18 -27.30 -4.91
N GLY A 472 32.99 -25.99 -4.86
CA GLY A 472 33.81 -25.07 -4.07
C GLY A 472 32.97 -24.04 -3.33
N PRO A 473 33.58 -23.18 -2.48
CA PRO A 473 32.85 -22.21 -1.67
C PRO A 473 32.28 -21.01 -2.46
N GLN A 474 32.25 -21.09 -3.79
CA GLN A 474 32.02 -19.95 -4.71
C GLN A 474 30.55 -19.82 -5.11
N LEU A 475 29.65 -19.66 -4.13
CA LEU A 475 28.21 -19.47 -4.41
C LEU A 475 27.92 -18.21 -5.23
N ASP A 476 28.78 -17.18 -5.17
CA ASP A 476 28.65 -16.01 -6.03
C ASP A 476 28.69 -16.36 -7.52
N LYS A 477 29.59 -17.28 -7.91
CA LYS A 477 29.69 -17.73 -9.31
C LYS A 477 28.47 -18.55 -9.73
N MET A 478 27.94 -19.37 -8.83
CA MET A 478 26.67 -20.07 -9.04
C MET A 478 25.55 -19.05 -9.30
N THR A 479 25.42 -18.03 -8.45
CA THR A 479 24.40 -16.99 -8.60
C THR A 479 24.58 -16.19 -9.90
N MET A 480 25.81 -15.81 -10.27
CA MET A 480 26.09 -15.16 -11.56
C MET A 480 25.68 -16.04 -12.75
N TYR A 481 25.95 -17.34 -12.69
CA TYR A 481 25.53 -18.29 -13.71
C TYR A 481 23.99 -18.35 -13.83
N LEU A 482 23.29 -18.48 -12.70
CA LEU A 482 21.82 -18.48 -12.66
C LEU A 482 21.24 -17.17 -13.23
N HIS A 483 21.82 -16.01 -12.89
CA HIS A 483 21.43 -14.72 -13.46
C HIS A 483 21.59 -14.67 -14.98
N SER A 484 22.68 -15.21 -15.51
CA SER A 484 22.92 -15.25 -16.96
C SER A 484 21.87 -16.07 -17.72
N LYS A 485 21.28 -17.08 -17.05
CA LYS A 485 20.21 -17.92 -17.57
C LYS A 485 18.81 -17.41 -17.23
N ASN A 486 18.71 -16.36 -16.41
CA ASN A 486 17.44 -15.88 -15.84
C ASN A 486 16.66 -16.98 -15.08
N GLU A 487 17.40 -17.88 -14.43
CA GLU A 487 16.90 -19.02 -13.65
C GLU A 487 16.77 -18.62 -12.17
N ILE A 488 15.65 -18.98 -11.54
CA ILE A 488 15.26 -18.54 -10.19
C ILE A 488 14.81 -19.69 -9.27
N ALA A 489 14.69 -20.92 -9.77
CA ALA A 489 14.16 -22.06 -9.03
C ALA A 489 14.95 -22.35 -7.74
N VAL A 490 16.28 -22.24 -7.78
CA VAL A 490 17.15 -22.43 -6.61
C VAL A 490 16.84 -21.39 -5.53
N HIS A 491 16.76 -20.11 -5.89
CA HIS A 491 16.43 -19.05 -4.93
C HIS A 491 15.01 -19.19 -4.36
N LEU A 492 14.04 -19.64 -5.19
CA LEU A 492 12.67 -19.89 -4.73
C LEU A 492 12.59 -20.93 -3.60
N VAL A 493 13.39 -21.99 -3.67
CA VAL A 493 13.41 -23.04 -2.64
C VAL A 493 14.35 -22.75 -1.47
N LEU A 494 15.39 -21.94 -1.65
CA LEU A 494 16.31 -21.57 -0.56
C LEU A 494 15.74 -20.45 0.33
N CYS A 495 15.20 -19.39 -0.24
CA CYS A 495 14.68 -18.25 0.51
C CYS A 495 13.46 -18.66 1.35
N SER A 496 13.50 -18.41 2.65
CA SER A 496 12.45 -18.80 3.61
C SER A 496 11.09 -18.20 3.29
N THR A 497 11.05 -16.98 2.74
CA THR A 497 9.80 -16.33 2.32
C THR A 497 9.12 -17.10 1.17
N THR A 498 9.84 -17.39 0.08
CA THR A 498 9.26 -18.08 -1.07
C THR A 498 9.04 -19.57 -0.80
N ARG A 499 9.97 -20.22 -0.10
CA ARG A 499 9.79 -21.60 0.39
C ARG A 499 8.59 -21.73 1.31
N GLY A 500 8.37 -20.75 2.19
CA GLY A 500 7.20 -20.70 3.07
C GLY A 500 5.88 -20.58 2.30
N LEU A 501 5.85 -19.79 1.22
CA LEU A 501 4.69 -19.73 0.32
C LEU A 501 4.48 -21.05 -0.44
N LEU A 502 5.56 -21.70 -0.89
CA LEU A 502 5.50 -22.99 -1.57
C LEU A 502 4.96 -24.09 -0.64
N SER A 503 5.45 -24.18 0.60
CA SER A 503 4.92 -25.12 1.59
C SER A 503 3.45 -24.84 1.92
N ALA A 504 3.09 -23.56 2.07
CA ALA A 504 1.71 -23.17 2.32
C ALA A 504 0.76 -23.58 1.17
N ILE A 505 1.17 -23.43 -0.10
CA ILE A 505 0.32 -23.86 -1.22
C ILE A 505 0.19 -25.39 -1.27
N CYS A 506 1.26 -26.15 -1.01
CA CYS A 506 1.20 -27.61 -0.93
C CYS A 506 0.16 -28.08 0.11
N ARG A 507 0.18 -27.48 1.31
CA ARG A 507 -0.80 -27.76 2.37
C ARG A 507 -2.24 -27.40 1.96
N ARG A 508 -2.43 -26.30 1.21
CA ARG A 508 -3.75 -25.91 0.70
C ARG A 508 -4.27 -26.88 -0.36
N ILE A 509 -3.41 -27.38 -1.26
CA ILE A 509 -3.78 -28.41 -2.25
C ILE A 509 -4.26 -29.68 -1.53
N THR A 510 -3.51 -30.17 -0.55
CA THR A 510 -3.91 -31.35 0.26
C THR A 510 -5.23 -31.12 1.00
N SER A 511 -5.44 -29.93 1.55
CA SER A 511 -6.70 -29.57 2.21
C SER A 511 -7.89 -29.55 1.24
N LEU A 512 -7.70 -29.01 0.03
CA LEU A 512 -8.73 -28.98 -1.01
C LEU A 512 -9.02 -30.39 -1.57
N ASP A 513 -8.03 -31.28 -1.61
CA ASP A 513 -8.23 -32.68 -1.99
C ASP A 513 -9.15 -33.41 -1.00
N ALA A 514 -8.84 -33.29 0.29
CA ALA A 514 -9.66 -33.86 1.35
C ALA A 514 -11.09 -33.29 1.35
N LEU A 515 -11.24 -31.99 1.09
CA LEU A 515 -12.54 -31.33 1.00
C LEU A 515 -13.33 -31.78 -0.24
N SER A 516 -12.71 -31.80 -1.42
CA SER A 516 -13.36 -32.23 -2.67
C SER A 516 -13.80 -33.69 -2.62
N THR A 517 -12.99 -34.57 -2.02
CA THR A 517 -13.33 -35.99 -1.81
C THR A 517 -14.56 -36.16 -0.91
N LYS A 518 -14.64 -35.39 0.18
CA LYS A 518 -15.81 -35.38 1.07
C LYS A 518 -17.05 -34.82 0.35
N ALA A 519 -16.89 -33.76 -0.43
CA ALA A 519 -18.00 -33.16 -1.17
C ALA A 519 -18.56 -34.12 -2.23
N ILE A 520 -17.70 -34.74 -3.06
CA ILE A 520 -18.12 -35.71 -4.08
C ILE A 520 -18.86 -36.89 -3.44
N SER A 521 -18.30 -37.49 -2.38
CA SER A 521 -18.97 -38.62 -1.72
C SER A 521 -20.32 -38.24 -1.10
N TRP A 522 -20.49 -37.00 -0.63
CA TRP A 522 -21.79 -36.51 -0.18
C TRP A 522 -22.82 -36.43 -1.31
N TYR A 523 -22.43 -35.91 -2.48
CA TYR A 523 -23.31 -35.82 -3.66
C TYR A 523 -23.69 -37.21 -4.20
N GLU A 524 -22.73 -38.14 -4.31
CA GLU A 524 -23.00 -39.52 -4.72
C GLU A 524 -23.98 -40.24 -3.78
N ASN A 525 -23.84 -40.04 -2.46
CA ASN A 525 -24.75 -40.63 -1.48
C ASN A 525 -26.15 -40.01 -1.53
N ARG A 526 -26.25 -38.71 -1.83
CA ARG A 526 -27.53 -38.03 -2.05
C ARG A 526 -28.22 -38.52 -3.32
N GLU A 527 -27.51 -38.70 -4.42
CA GLU A 527 -28.09 -39.24 -5.66
C GLU A 527 -28.64 -40.66 -5.45
N LYS A 528 -27.90 -41.52 -4.71
CA LYS A 528 -28.37 -42.85 -4.33
C LYS A 528 -29.63 -42.81 -3.46
N SER A 529 -29.74 -41.85 -2.53
CA SER A 529 -30.93 -41.74 -1.68
C SER A 529 -32.15 -41.22 -2.44
N LEU A 530 -31.96 -40.31 -3.40
CA LEU A 530 -33.01 -39.82 -4.30
C LEU A 530 -33.49 -40.91 -5.27
N ALA A 531 -32.59 -41.74 -5.80
CA ALA A 531 -32.95 -42.87 -6.66
C ALA A 531 -33.85 -43.90 -5.94
N ASN A 532 -33.72 -44.01 -4.62
CA ASN A 532 -34.52 -44.91 -3.79
C ASN A 532 -35.86 -44.30 -3.33
N ASN A 533 -36.17 -43.03 -3.66
CA ASN A 533 -37.41 -42.37 -3.27
C ASN A 533 -38.08 -41.65 -4.45
N PRO A 534 -39.02 -42.30 -5.16
CA PRO A 534 -39.63 -41.78 -6.39
C PRO A 534 -40.45 -40.48 -6.22
N ASN A 535 -40.78 -40.07 -4.98
CA ASN A 535 -41.48 -38.82 -4.69
C ASN A 535 -40.54 -37.60 -4.49
N ALA A 536 -39.22 -37.78 -4.56
CA ALA A 536 -38.23 -36.71 -4.31
C ALA A 536 -37.73 -36.00 -5.58
N ALA A 537 -38.25 -36.35 -6.77
CA ALA A 537 -37.75 -35.91 -8.08
C ALA A 537 -38.03 -34.43 -8.45
N ALA A 538 -38.64 -33.64 -7.56
CA ALA A 538 -39.03 -32.25 -7.81
C ALA A 538 -38.25 -31.23 -6.96
N ASP A 539 -36.95 -31.45 -6.72
CA ASP A 539 -36.10 -30.45 -6.05
C ASP A 539 -35.72 -29.31 -7.03
N PRO A 540 -36.20 -28.06 -6.83
CA PRO A 540 -35.84 -26.93 -7.68
C PRO A 540 -34.35 -26.59 -7.65
N ARG A 541 -33.56 -27.17 -6.73
CA ARG A 541 -32.10 -26.99 -6.62
C ARG A 541 -31.29 -28.06 -7.33
N ALA A 542 -31.92 -29.04 -7.97
CA ALA A 542 -31.22 -30.16 -8.61
C ALA A 542 -30.14 -29.70 -9.62
N ALA A 543 -30.45 -28.71 -10.46
CA ALA A 543 -29.50 -28.16 -11.42
C ALA A 543 -28.29 -27.48 -10.75
N ALA A 544 -28.51 -26.73 -9.66
CA ALA A 544 -27.44 -26.08 -8.90
C ALA A 544 -26.54 -27.12 -8.20
N HIS A 545 -27.13 -28.18 -7.64
CA HIS A 545 -26.38 -29.30 -7.04
C HIS A 545 -25.56 -30.06 -8.09
N ALA A 546 -26.11 -30.32 -9.28
CA ALA A 546 -25.38 -30.96 -10.38
C ALA A 546 -24.19 -30.11 -10.84
N ALA A 547 -24.37 -28.79 -10.98
CA ALA A 547 -23.28 -27.87 -11.34
C ALA A 547 -22.17 -27.84 -10.28
N LEU A 548 -22.54 -27.85 -9.00
CA LEU A 548 -21.58 -27.85 -7.89
C LEU A 548 -20.84 -29.20 -7.79
N HIS A 549 -21.55 -30.32 -7.98
CA HIS A 549 -20.95 -31.66 -8.06
C HIS A 549 -19.91 -31.73 -9.19
N ALA A 550 -20.25 -31.25 -10.39
CA ALA A 550 -19.33 -31.17 -11.52
C ALA A 550 -18.11 -30.27 -11.22
N ALA A 551 -18.31 -29.14 -10.54
CA ALA A 551 -17.21 -28.25 -10.16
C ALA A 551 -16.23 -28.93 -9.18
N TYR A 552 -16.73 -29.70 -8.21
CA TYR A 552 -15.86 -30.48 -7.31
C TYR A 552 -15.12 -31.61 -8.02
N HIS A 553 -15.74 -32.26 -9.00
CA HIS A 553 -15.05 -33.22 -9.87
C HIS A 553 -13.92 -32.56 -10.67
N ASN A 554 -14.17 -31.39 -11.25
CA ASN A 554 -13.14 -30.62 -11.97
C ASN A 554 -11.98 -30.21 -11.04
N LEU A 555 -12.29 -29.70 -9.84
CA LEU A 555 -11.28 -29.39 -8.83
C LEU A 555 -10.42 -30.61 -8.50
N ARG A 556 -11.05 -31.75 -8.22
CA ARG A 556 -10.33 -33.00 -7.90
C ARG A 556 -9.52 -33.51 -9.09
N GLN A 557 -10.04 -33.39 -10.31
CA GLN A 557 -9.30 -33.73 -11.52
C GLN A 557 -8.02 -32.90 -11.66
N CYS A 558 -8.09 -31.58 -11.41
CA CYS A 558 -6.92 -30.71 -11.44
C CYS A 558 -5.88 -31.09 -10.36
N ILE A 559 -6.32 -31.59 -9.20
CA ILE A 559 -5.44 -32.08 -8.13
C ILE A 559 -4.77 -33.40 -8.56
N THR A 560 -5.55 -34.37 -9.04
CA THR A 560 -5.06 -35.71 -9.36
C THR A 560 -4.25 -35.77 -10.66
N SER A 561 -4.44 -34.82 -11.57
CA SER A 561 -3.65 -34.70 -12.79
C SER A 561 -2.24 -34.14 -12.58
N SER A 562 -1.87 -33.81 -11.35
CA SER A 562 -0.55 -33.22 -11.05
C SER A 562 0.59 -34.17 -11.43
N LEU A 563 1.63 -33.62 -12.07
CA LEU A 563 2.87 -34.35 -12.36
C LEU A 563 3.74 -34.54 -11.12
N ILE A 564 3.61 -33.64 -10.14
CA ILE A 564 4.32 -33.65 -8.87
C ILE A 564 3.30 -33.67 -7.73
N LYS A 565 3.40 -34.64 -6.83
CA LYS A 565 2.51 -34.67 -5.67
C LYS A 565 2.88 -33.56 -4.68
N ALA A 566 1.89 -32.78 -4.28
CA ALA A 566 2.07 -31.66 -3.37
C ALA A 566 2.67 -32.07 -2.01
N ASP A 567 2.30 -33.23 -1.47
CA ASP A 567 2.80 -33.74 -0.20
C ASP A 567 4.27 -34.21 -0.30
N GLU A 568 4.65 -34.81 -1.42
CA GLU A 568 6.04 -35.24 -1.67
C GLU A 568 6.96 -34.03 -1.86
N PHE A 569 6.47 -32.98 -2.53
CA PHE A 569 7.20 -31.72 -2.69
C PHE A 569 7.32 -30.97 -1.35
N ASP A 570 6.27 -30.92 -0.52
CA ASP A 570 6.35 -30.31 0.81
C ASP A 570 7.39 -31.01 1.69
N LYS A 571 7.46 -32.35 1.64
CA LYS A 571 8.51 -33.12 2.33
C LYS A 571 9.92 -32.74 1.87
N LEU A 572 10.12 -32.53 0.57
CA LEU A 572 11.40 -32.06 0.02
C LEU A 572 11.77 -30.68 0.59
N LEU A 573 10.82 -29.74 0.61
CA LEU A 573 11.02 -28.40 1.18
C LEU A 573 11.28 -28.43 2.68
N SER A 574 10.59 -29.29 3.43
CA SER A 574 10.80 -29.47 4.88
C SER A 574 12.19 -30.04 5.18
N SER A 575 12.67 -31.00 4.38
CA SER A 575 14.04 -31.53 4.50
C SER A 575 15.08 -30.44 4.28
N LEU A 576 14.97 -29.72 3.16
CA LEU A 576 15.86 -28.59 2.85
C LEU A 576 15.79 -27.50 3.94
N GLY A 577 14.59 -27.20 4.44
CA GLY A 577 14.38 -26.23 5.50
C GLY A 577 15.06 -26.63 6.82
N ALA A 578 15.11 -27.92 7.15
CA ALA A 578 15.82 -28.41 8.32
C ALA A 578 17.34 -28.23 8.18
N GLU A 579 17.90 -28.51 7.01
CA GLU A 579 19.33 -28.29 6.74
C GLU A 579 19.72 -26.83 6.81
N ILE A 580 18.90 -25.95 6.24
CA ILE A 580 19.08 -24.50 6.32
C ILE A 580 19.10 -24.03 7.78
N ARG A 581 18.18 -24.53 8.62
CA ARG A 581 18.18 -24.22 10.06
C ARG A 581 19.46 -24.66 10.74
N THR A 582 19.95 -25.87 10.45
CA THR A 582 21.22 -26.38 10.98
C THR A 582 22.43 -25.57 10.50
N ALA A 583 22.46 -25.17 9.23
CA ALA A 583 23.52 -24.33 8.67
C ALA A 583 23.54 -22.95 9.33
N TYR A 584 22.38 -22.32 9.55
CA TYR A 584 22.30 -21.06 10.28
C TYR A 584 22.69 -21.20 11.74
N SER A 585 22.21 -22.23 12.45
CA SER A 585 22.54 -22.40 13.87
C SER A 585 24.05 -22.55 14.07
N THR A 586 24.72 -23.25 13.15
CA THR A 586 26.18 -23.46 13.21
C THR A 586 26.94 -22.19 12.81
N SER A 587 26.60 -21.58 11.68
CA SER A 587 27.37 -20.45 11.13
C SER A 587 27.15 -19.13 11.86
N LEU A 588 25.95 -18.90 12.39
CA LEU A 588 25.61 -17.65 13.09
C LEU A 588 25.87 -17.71 14.60
N ALA A 589 26.20 -18.88 15.16
CA ALA A 589 26.57 -19.01 16.59
C ALA A 589 27.70 -18.05 16.98
N ILE A 590 28.70 -17.89 16.11
CA ILE A 590 29.84 -16.99 16.31
C ILE A 590 29.37 -15.53 16.47
N VAL A 591 28.38 -15.11 15.68
CA VAL A 591 27.79 -13.75 15.76
C VAL A 591 27.08 -13.56 17.10
N GLY A 592 26.33 -14.57 17.55
CA GLY A 592 25.68 -14.55 18.87
C GLY A 592 26.68 -14.45 20.02
N GLU A 593 27.76 -15.24 19.99
CA GLU A 593 28.82 -15.20 21.00
C GLU A 593 29.52 -13.85 21.07
N GLN A 594 29.80 -13.24 19.91
CA GLN A 594 30.42 -11.92 19.84
C GLN A 594 29.49 -10.84 20.43
N ALA A 595 28.20 -10.89 20.12
CA ALA A 595 27.21 -9.96 20.67
C ALA A 595 27.04 -10.12 22.19
N ALA A 596 27.01 -11.35 22.70
CA ALA A 596 26.98 -11.62 24.14
C ALA A 596 28.23 -11.08 24.86
N LYS A 597 29.42 -11.29 24.29
CA LYS A 597 30.68 -10.76 24.82
C LYS A 597 30.72 -9.24 24.81
N ALA A 598 30.16 -8.58 23.78
CA ALA A 598 30.06 -7.13 23.70
C ALA A 598 29.07 -6.57 24.74
N ALA A 599 27.91 -7.21 24.92
CA ALA A 599 26.90 -6.80 25.89
C ALA A 599 27.39 -6.89 27.34
N ASN A 600 28.21 -7.91 27.67
CA ASN A 600 28.83 -8.05 28.99
C ASN A 600 29.88 -6.96 29.31
N LYS A 601 30.40 -6.26 28.29
CA LYS A 601 31.35 -5.16 28.45
C LYS A 601 30.68 -3.79 28.55
N SER A 602 29.43 -3.65 28.11
CA SER A 602 28.66 -2.40 28.19
C SER A 602 27.94 -2.26 29.53
N GLN A 603 28.13 -1.13 30.23
CA GLN A 603 27.35 -0.81 31.43
C GLN A 603 25.85 -0.72 31.11
N PRO A 604 24.95 -1.18 32.01
CA PRO A 604 23.52 -1.12 31.78
C PRO A 604 23.04 0.35 31.69
N PRO A 605 22.13 0.67 30.75
CA PRO A 605 21.55 2.01 30.68
C PRO A 605 20.78 2.35 31.97
N GLN A 606 21.04 3.54 32.53
CA GLN A 606 20.54 4.01 33.83
C GLN A 606 19.00 4.15 33.97
N ASN A 607 18.20 3.72 32.99
CA ASN A 607 16.75 3.97 32.95
C ASN A 607 15.89 2.76 32.52
N SER A 608 16.36 1.52 32.66
CA SER A 608 15.55 0.35 32.32
C SER A 608 14.68 -0.12 33.49
N ASN A 609 13.37 -0.24 33.26
CA ASN A 609 12.40 -0.82 34.19
C ASN A 609 12.83 -2.27 34.58
N PRO A 610 13.04 -2.60 35.86
CA PRO A 610 13.60 -3.90 36.28
C PRO A 610 12.72 -5.12 35.99
N ASN A 611 11.43 -4.92 35.68
CA ASN A 611 10.47 -6.01 35.42
C ASN A 611 10.18 -6.28 33.92
N ALA A 612 10.86 -5.59 32.98
CA ALA A 612 10.70 -5.89 31.55
C ALA A 612 11.64 -7.04 31.14
N PRO A 613 11.15 -8.11 30.48
CA PRO A 613 12.03 -9.15 29.93
C PRO A 613 13.02 -8.52 28.95
N ARG A 614 14.31 -8.57 29.28
CA ARG A 614 15.37 -8.07 28.39
C ARG A 614 15.54 -9.06 27.23
N PRO A 615 15.54 -8.60 25.97
CA PRO A 615 15.89 -9.46 24.84
C PRO A 615 17.31 -10.00 25.02
N ASP A 616 17.52 -11.28 24.72
CA ASP A 616 18.87 -11.86 24.70
C ASP A 616 19.66 -11.24 23.51
N PRO A 617 20.73 -10.46 23.78
CA PRO A 617 21.50 -9.77 22.73
C PRO A 617 22.14 -10.76 21.74
N ALA A 618 22.44 -11.99 22.16
CA ALA A 618 22.94 -13.02 21.25
C ALA A 618 21.87 -13.44 20.24
N GLN A 619 20.64 -13.69 20.72
CA GLN A 619 19.52 -14.08 19.86
C GLN A 619 19.12 -12.96 18.89
N GLU A 620 19.13 -11.70 19.33
CA GLU A 620 18.83 -10.56 18.46
C GLU A 620 19.89 -10.38 17.36
N ALA A 621 21.17 -10.58 17.67
CA ALA A 621 22.24 -10.52 16.67
C ALA A 621 22.13 -11.65 15.64
N ILE A 622 21.84 -12.88 16.08
CA ILE A 622 21.61 -14.03 15.19
C ILE A 622 20.39 -13.77 14.29
N ALA A 623 19.27 -13.30 14.86
CA ALA A 623 18.06 -13.01 14.09
C ALA A 623 18.31 -11.94 13.02
N ARG A 624 19.05 -10.86 13.35
CA ARG A 624 19.43 -9.82 12.38
C ARG A 624 20.35 -10.35 11.27
N ALA A 625 21.34 -11.17 11.62
CA ALA A 625 22.24 -11.76 10.63
C ALA A 625 21.49 -12.72 9.69
N ARG A 626 20.59 -13.55 10.23
CA ARG A 626 19.73 -14.43 9.42
C ARG A 626 18.80 -13.62 8.51
N GLN A 627 18.17 -12.58 9.03
CA GLN A 627 17.34 -11.66 8.24
C GLN A 627 18.14 -11.04 7.07
N HIS A 628 19.41 -10.69 7.27
CA HIS A 628 20.26 -10.19 6.20
C HIS A 628 20.50 -11.23 5.10
N CYS A 629 20.86 -12.48 5.46
CA CYS A 629 21.04 -13.56 4.49
C CYS A 629 19.74 -13.86 3.71
N GLU A 630 18.60 -13.88 4.39
CA GLU A 630 17.29 -14.09 3.76
C GLU A 630 16.92 -12.96 2.80
N LEU A 631 17.30 -11.71 3.11
CA LEU A 631 17.06 -10.55 2.24
C LEU A 631 17.84 -10.66 0.95
N ASP A 632 19.11 -11.06 1.06
CA ASP A 632 20.00 -11.24 -0.07
C ASP A 632 19.45 -12.31 -1.02
N MET A 633 19.06 -13.47 -0.48
CA MET A 633 18.44 -14.52 -1.30
C MET A 633 17.11 -14.08 -1.94
N LEU A 634 16.28 -13.30 -1.22
CA LEU A 634 14.99 -12.79 -1.74
C LEU A 634 15.19 -11.92 -3.00
N VAL A 635 16.27 -11.14 -3.06
CA VAL A 635 16.62 -10.27 -4.18
C VAL A 635 17.64 -10.90 -5.13
N LEU A 636 17.71 -12.24 -5.13
CA LEU A 636 18.56 -13.09 -5.98
C LEU A 636 20.07 -12.93 -5.78
N GLN A 637 20.53 -12.38 -4.66
CA GLN A 637 21.96 -12.38 -4.33
C GLN A 637 22.42 -13.77 -3.85
N ALA A 638 23.74 -13.93 -3.71
CA ALA A 638 24.31 -15.20 -3.31
C ALA A 638 23.84 -15.64 -1.91
N PRO A 639 23.46 -16.92 -1.72
CA PRO A 639 23.28 -17.46 -0.39
C PRO A 639 24.57 -17.38 0.43
N PRO A 640 24.49 -17.38 1.77
CA PRO A 640 25.68 -17.34 2.62
C PRO A 640 26.59 -18.54 2.34
N SER A 641 27.90 -18.38 2.47
CA SER A 641 28.90 -19.44 2.20
C SER A 641 28.67 -20.71 3.03
N SER A 642 28.01 -20.62 4.19
CA SER A 642 27.61 -21.77 5.00
C SER A 642 26.58 -22.68 4.33
N PHE A 643 25.93 -22.25 3.25
CA PHE A 643 24.98 -23.03 2.47
C PHE A 643 25.64 -23.92 1.42
N VAL A 644 26.94 -23.81 1.16
CA VAL A 644 27.66 -24.70 0.23
C VAL A 644 27.35 -26.18 0.50
N PRO A 645 27.50 -26.71 1.72
CA PRO A 645 27.13 -28.11 2.00
C PRO A 645 25.63 -28.39 1.83
N VAL A 646 24.76 -27.43 2.13
CA VAL A 646 23.30 -27.55 1.99
C VAL A 646 22.92 -27.70 0.52
N VAL A 647 23.35 -26.78 -0.33
CA VAL A 647 23.05 -26.82 -1.77
C VAL A 647 23.68 -28.06 -2.42
N ASN A 648 24.90 -28.41 -2.03
CA ASN A 648 25.58 -29.59 -2.56
C ASN A 648 24.84 -30.90 -2.20
N LYS A 649 24.38 -31.03 -0.94
CA LYS A 649 23.57 -32.18 -0.51
C LYS A 649 22.22 -32.18 -1.21
N PHE A 650 21.53 -31.03 -1.25
CA PHE A 650 20.24 -30.88 -1.90
C PHE A 650 20.28 -31.40 -3.34
N PHE A 651 21.28 -31.01 -4.14
CA PHE A 651 21.38 -31.51 -5.52
C PHE A 651 21.86 -32.96 -5.64
N ASN A 652 22.90 -33.36 -4.89
CA ASN A 652 23.50 -34.69 -5.06
C ASN A 652 22.74 -35.83 -4.37
N GLN A 653 21.89 -35.51 -3.41
CA GLN A 653 21.09 -36.47 -2.66
C GLN A 653 19.59 -36.22 -2.86
N ASP A 654 19.06 -35.12 -2.33
CA ASP A 654 17.60 -34.93 -2.22
C ASP A 654 16.91 -34.82 -3.58
N VAL A 655 17.41 -33.94 -4.46
CA VAL A 655 16.91 -33.76 -5.84
C VAL A 655 17.14 -35.02 -6.65
N ARG A 656 18.28 -35.71 -6.47
CA ARG A 656 18.58 -36.98 -7.14
C ARG A 656 17.57 -38.07 -6.78
N GLU A 657 17.30 -38.26 -5.49
CA GLU A 657 16.31 -39.22 -4.98
C GLU A 657 14.89 -38.84 -5.41
N PHE A 658 14.55 -37.55 -5.34
CA PHE A 658 13.27 -37.03 -5.78
C PHE A 658 13.04 -37.23 -7.29
N ARG A 659 14.09 -37.01 -8.10
CA ARG A 659 14.07 -37.25 -9.55
C ARG A 659 13.87 -38.72 -9.89
N ALA A 660 14.53 -39.63 -9.17
CA ALA A 660 14.42 -41.07 -9.40
C ALA A 660 13.00 -41.61 -9.23
N ARG A 661 12.16 -40.96 -8.41
CA ARG A 661 10.74 -41.30 -8.23
C ARG A 661 9.76 -40.46 -9.06
N SER A 662 10.26 -39.46 -9.80
CA SER A 662 9.45 -38.54 -10.61
C SER A 662 9.38 -38.98 -12.07
N ALA A 663 8.27 -38.67 -12.74
CA ALA A 663 8.10 -38.94 -14.16
C ALA A 663 8.80 -37.86 -15.02
N VAL A 664 10.14 -37.87 -15.07
CA VAL A 664 10.97 -36.84 -15.72
C VAL A 664 10.55 -36.58 -17.17
N SER A 665 10.24 -37.63 -17.94
CA SER A 665 9.79 -37.47 -19.34
C SER A 665 8.50 -36.66 -19.46
N LYS A 666 7.56 -36.82 -18.50
CA LYS A 666 6.31 -36.06 -18.52
C LYS A 666 6.52 -34.59 -18.15
N LEU A 667 7.47 -34.31 -17.26
CA LEU A 667 7.83 -32.93 -16.89
C LEU A 667 8.48 -32.19 -18.05
N TYR A 668 9.39 -32.85 -18.77
CA TYR A 668 10.07 -32.27 -19.93
C TYR A 668 9.11 -31.85 -21.06
N PHE A 669 8.03 -32.61 -21.26
CA PHE A 669 7.00 -32.32 -22.28
C PHE A 669 5.78 -31.58 -21.74
N ALA A 670 5.81 -31.15 -20.46
CA ALA A 670 4.70 -30.42 -19.89
C ALA A 670 4.60 -28.99 -20.44
N ASP A 671 3.38 -28.46 -20.49
CA ASP A 671 3.12 -27.08 -20.89
C ASP A 671 2.98 -26.19 -19.64
N TYR A 672 3.96 -25.32 -19.43
CA TYR A 672 3.99 -24.36 -18.32
C TYR A 672 3.49 -22.95 -18.71
N SER A 673 2.89 -22.79 -19.90
CA SER A 673 2.51 -21.48 -20.44
C SER A 673 1.55 -20.68 -19.55
N ILE A 674 0.73 -21.34 -18.73
CA ILE A 674 -0.18 -20.70 -17.76
C ILE A 674 0.54 -19.92 -16.66
N LEU A 675 1.84 -20.20 -16.43
CA LEU A 675 2.66 -19.49 -15.46
C LEU A 675 3.14 -18.13 -16.00
N GLU A 676 3.15 -17.95 -17.32
CA GLU A 676 3.65 -16.74 -18.01
C GLU A 676 5.10 -16.37 -17.64
N ILE A 677 5.97 -17.37 -17.36
CA ILE A 677 7.36 -17.18 -16.91
C ILE A 677 8.42 -17.45 -17.97
N ASP A 678 8.10 -18.23 -19.00
CA ASP A 678 9.02 -18.50 -20.11
C ASP A 678 9.09 -17.27 -21.01
N ASP A 679 10.29 -16.74 -21.12
CA ASP A 679 10.59 -15.45 -21.73
C ASP A 679 11.63 -15.56 -22.85
N ASP A 680 11.94 -16.78 -23.30
CA ASP A 680 12.77 -16.96 -24.48
C ASP A 680 12.03 -16.44 -25.75
N PRO A 681 12.78 -16.06 -26.80
CA PRO A 681 12.19 -15.46 -27.99
C PRO A 681 11.08 -16.30 -28.64
N ARG A 682 11.17 -17.64 -28.58
CA ARG A 682 10.18 -18.54 -29.17
C ARG A 682 8.90 -18.54 -28.35
N SER A 683 8.99 -18.71 -27.03
CA SER A 683 7.83 -18.70 -26.13
C SER A 683 7.08 -17.36 -26.17
N LEU A 684 7.82 -16.24 -26.23
CA LEU A 684 7.22 -14.91 -26.36
C LEU A 684 6.49 -14.71 -27.70
N ALA A 685 7.06 -15.20 -28.81
CA ALA A 685 6.43 -15.15 -30.12
C ALA A 685 5.16 -16.02 -30.17
N GLU A 686 5.22 -17.22 -29.59
CA GLU A 686 4.07 -18.12 -29.48
C GLU A 686 2.94 -17.48 -28.66
N ARG A 687 3.24 -16.94 -27.47
CA ARG A 687 2.27 -16.23 -26.62
C ARG A 687 1.61 -15.08 -27.37
N ARG A 688 2.39 -14.28 -28.11
CA ARG A 688 1.87 -13.18 -28.94
C ARG A 688 0.93 -13.69 -30.02
N SER A 689 1.26 -14.81 -30.68
CA SER A 689 0.46 -15.38 -31.76
C SER A 689 -0.86 -15.99 -31.28
N LYS A 690 -0.88 -16.64 -30.11
CA LYS A 690 -2.08 -17.23 -29.50
C LYS A 690 -3.12 -16.15 -29.17
N GLY A 691 -2.67 -14.98 -28.69
CA GLY A 691 -3.56 -13.88 -28.30
C GLY A 691 -4.47 -14.21 -27.11
N THR A 692 -4.12 -15.25 -26.35
CA THR A 692 -4.70 -15.61 -25.06
C THR A 692 -3.93 -14.91 -23.95
N ARG A 693 -4.59 -14.73 -22.81
CA ARG A 693 -4.00 -14.22 -21.56
C ARG A 693 -4.43 -15.09 -20.40
N VAL A 694 -3.67 -15.12 -19.32
CA VAL A 694 -4.08 -15.83 -18.11
C VAL A 694 -4.90 -14.91 -17.21
N ASP A 695 -6.11 -15.32 -16.86
CA ASP A 695 -6.96 -14.61 -15.91
C ASP A 695 -6.34 -14.62 -14.51
N LEU A 696 -6.18 -13.45 -13.91
CA LEU A 696 -5.55 -13.29 -12.59
C LEU A 696 -6.33 -13.97 -11.45
N PHE A 697 -7.67 -13.98 -11.53
CA PHE A 697 -8.56 -14.48 -10.50
C PHE A 697 -8.77 -15.99 -10.64
N LYS A 698 -9.15 -16.45 -11.84
CA LYS A 698 -9.46 -17.86 -12.14
C LYS A 698 -8.22 -18.69 -12.46
N ARG A 699 -7.12 -18.06 -12.89
CA ARG A 699 -5.92 -18.76 -13.41
C ARG A 699 -6.22 -19.71 -14.55
N THR A 700 -7.02 -19.23 -15.50
CA THR A 700 -7.36 -19.93 -16.73
C THR A 700 -7.06 -19.04 -17.93
N GLU A 701 -6.80 -19.62 -19.09
CA GLU A 701 -6.67 -18.83 -20.31
C GLU A 701 -7.99 -18.15 -20.68
N ILE A 702 -7.90 -16.87 -21.07
CA ILE A 702 -8.99 -16.04 -21.57
C ILE A 702 -8.58 -15.46 -22.93
N SER A 703 -9.54 -15.36 -23.85
CA SER A 703 -9.33 -14.80 -25.17
C SER A 703 -10.38 -13.74 -25.49
N ARG A 704 -9.97 -12.67 -26.18
CA ARG A 704 -10.90 -11.70 -26.76
C ARG A 704 -11.64 -12.26 -27.99
N LYS A 705 -11.13 -13.33 -28.60
CA LYS A 705 -11.78 -13.99 -29.74
C LYS A 705 -12.99 -14.78 -29.21
N PRO A 706 -14.18 -14.67 -29.84
CA PRO A 706 -15.36 -15.38 -29.38
C PRO A 706 -15.16 -16.88 -29.55
N SER A 707 -15.32 -17.65 -28.47
CA SER A 707 -15.20 -19.12 -28.50
C SER A 707 -16.28 -19.77 -29.39
N ASN A 708 -17.46 -19.15 -29.51
CA ASN A 708 -18.62 -19.69 -30.24
C ASN A 708 -19.33 -18.67 -31.17
N GLY A 709 -18.65 -17.61 -31.61
CA GLY A 709 -19.24 -16.63 -32.55
C GLY A 709 -20.34 -15.72 -31.99
N ASP A 710 -20.82 -15.92 -30.76
CA ASP A 710 -21.84 -15.07 -30.14
C ASP A 710 -21.22 -13.84 -29.45
N PRO A 711 -21.46 -12.61 -29.95
CA PRO A 711 -20.90 -11.38 -29.37
C PRO A 711 -21.54 -10.98 -28.03
N LYS A 712 -22.66 -11.60 -27.61
CA LYS A 712 -23.42 -11.20 -26.41
C LYS A 712 -22.81 -11.62 -25.07
N HIS A 713 -21.73 -12.41 -25.06
CA HIS A 713 -21.05 -12.88 -23.83
C HIS A 713 -19.60 -12.41 -23.68
N ARG A 714 -19.23 -11.28 -24.29
CA ARG A 714 -17.91 -10.68 -24.05
C ARG A 714 -17.89 -9.94 -22.71
N LEU A 715 -17.24 -10.54 -21.72
CA LEU A 715 -16.91 -9.83 -20.48
C LEU A 715 -15.80 -8.81 -20.75
N PRO A 716 -15.94 -7.56 -20.29
CA PRO A 716 -14.86 -6.60 -20.39
C PRO A 716 -13.69 -7.09 -19.53
N TRP A 717 -12.48 -6.75 -19.98
CA TRP A 717 -11.26 -7.08 -19.24
C TRP A 717 -10.84 -5.90 -18.39
N ARG A 718 -10.38 -6.20 -17.18
CA ARG A 718 -9.64 -5.27 -16.36
C ARG A 718 -8.16 -5.56 -16.46
N LYS A 719 -7.32 -4.53 -16.57
CA LYS A 719 -5.85 -4.64 -16.62
C LYS A 719 -5.24 -3.93 -15.43
N CYS A 720 -4.27 -4.57 -14.79
CA CYS A 720 -3.51 -3.97 -13.71
C CYS A 720 -2.60 -2.86 -14.24
N VAL A 721 -2.66 -1.68 -13.61
CA VAL A 721 -1.80 -0.53 -13.95
C VAL A 721 -0.32 -0.73 -13.61
N ARG A 722 0.00 -1.69 -12.73
CA ARG A 722 1.39 -2.01 -12.34
C ARG A 722 2.02 -3.09 -13.21
N CYS A 723 1.45 -4.30 -13.21
CA CYS A 723 2.10 -5.48 -13.78
C CYS A 723 1.49 -5.96 -15.09
N GLY A 724 0.43 -5.31 -15.58
CA GLY A 724 -0.24 -5.68 -16.82
C GLY A 724 -1.10 -6.94 -16.77
N ASN A 725 -1.18 -7.63 -15.62
CA ASN A 725 -2.09 -8.76 -15.42
C ASN A 725 -3.53 -8.39 -15.76
N VAL A 726 -4.27 -9.34 -16.32
CA VAL A 726 -5.64 -9.14 -16.76
C VAL A 726 -6.61 -10.05 -16.00
N MET A 727 -7.87 -9.64 -15.90
CA MET A 727 -8.97 -10.48 -15.44
C MET A 727 -10.26 -10.10 -16.15
N GLU A 728 -11.15 -11.06 -16.30
CA GLU A 728 -12.53 -10.78 -16.72
C GLU A 728 -13.30 -10.05 -15.62
N ASP A 729 -14.15 -9.11 -16.00
CA ASP A 729 -15.03 -8.39 -15.07
C ASP A 729 -16.26 -9.22 -14.68
N LEU A 730 -16.03 -10.23 -13.84
CA LEU A 730 -17.06 -11.15 -13.38
C LEU A 730 -18.15 -10.48 -12.52
N ALA A 731 -17.89 -9.30 -11.96
CA ALA A 731 -18.83 -8.56 -11.11
C ALA A 731 -20.06 -8.05 -11.90
N LEU A 732 -19.96 -7.94 -13.23
CA LEU A 732 -21.06 -7.49 -14.08
C LEU A 732 -22.12 -8.58 -14.34
N ILE A 733 -21.75 -9.85 -14.20
CA ILE A 733 -22.61 -10.98 -14.59
C ILE A 733 -22.92 -11.93 -13.45
N ASN A 734 -22.25 -11.80 -12.29
CA ASN A 734 -22.46 -12.70 -11.18
C ASN A 734 -22.78 -11.92 -9.90
N HIS A 735 -24.02 -12.11 -9.43
CA HIS A 735 -24.56 -11.48 -8.22
C HIS A 735 -24.61 -12.45 -7.03
N LYS A 736 -24.00 -13.64 -7.14
CA LYS A 736 -24.00 -14.62 -6.04
C LYS A 736 -23.11 -14.11 -4.90
N PRO A 737 -23.56 -14.24 -3.64
CA PRO A 737 -22.91 -13.59 -2.49
C PRO A 737 -21.51 -14.12 -2.20
N GLY A 738 -21.26 -15.42 -2.37
CA GLY A 738 -19.96 -16.05 -2.13
C GLY A 738 -18.89 -15.58 -3.11
N LEU A 739 -19.18 -15.62 -4.41
CA LEU A 739 -18.25 -15.13 -5.43
C LEU A 739 -18.07 -13.62 -5.34
N SER A 740 -19.15 -12.86 -5.10
CA SER A 740 -19.08 -11.40 -4.92
C SER A 740 -18.17 -11.03 -3.75
N PHE A 741 -18.23 -11.79 -2.65
CA PHE A 741 -17.31 -11.64 -1.53
C PHE A 741 -15.86 -11.84 -1.98
N LEU A 742 -15.54 -12.93 -2.68
CA LEU A 742 -14.18 -13.19 -3.18
C LEU A 742 -13.68 -12.09 -4.13
N LEU A 743 -14.52 -11.66 -5.08
CA LEU A 743 -14.18 -10.59 -6.03
C LEU A 743 -13.93 -9.25 -5.32
N ARG A 744 -14.69 -8.94 -4.27
CA ARG A 744 -14.49 -7.72 -3.47
C ARG A 744 -13.15 -7.73 -2.74
N GLN A 745 -12.76 -8.88 -2.20
CA GLN A 745 -11.45 -9.08 -1.58
C GLN A 745 -10.30 -8.99 -2.60
N GLN A 746 -10.60 -9.18 -3.89
CA GLN A 746 -9.65 -9.03 -5.02
C GLN A 746 -9.90 -7.79 -5.87
N SER A 747 -10.39 -6.71 -5.27
CA SER A 747 -10.61 -5.43 -5.98
C SER A 747 -9.33 -4.81 -6.56
N ASN A 748 -8.16 -5.23 -6.09
CA ASN A 748 -6.84 -4.87 -6.62
C ASN A 748 -6.12 -6.13 -7.14
N CYS A 749 -5.15 -5.93 -8.04
CA CYS A 749 -4.28 -7.02 -8.50
C CYS A 749 -3.51 -7.67 -7.34
N SER A 750 -3.00 -8.89 -7.53
CA SER A 750 -2.07 -9.54 -6.59
C SER A 750 -0.87 -8.67 -6.19
N CYS A 751 -0.40 -7.78 -7.08
CA CYS A 751 0.66 -6.82 -6.79
C CYS A 751 0.19 -5.55 -6.06
N GLY A 752 -1.08 -5.43 -5.69
CA GLY A 752 -1.68 -4.24 -5.04
C GLY A 752 -2.04 -3.09 -5.99
N GLY A 753 -1.77 -3.22 -7.28
CA GLY A 753 -2.12 -2.20 -8.28
C GLY A 753 -3.61 -2.16 -8.59
N ARG A 754 -4.13 -0.97 -8.89
CA ARG A 754 -5.53 -0.80 -9.33
C ARG A 754 -5.79 -1.54 -10.64
N MET A 755 -7.00 -2.06 -10.78
CA MET A 755 -7.47 -2.73 -11.99
C MET A 755 -8.29 -1.73 -12.81
N ALA A 756 -7.76 -1.30 -13.95
CA ALA A 756 -8.46 -0.39 -14.87
C ALA A 756 -9.29 -1.19 -15.87
N VAL A 757 -10.53 -0.77 -16.12
CA VAL A 757 -11.36 -1.34 -17.18
C VAL A 757 -10.76 -0.88 -18.51
N LEU A 758 -10.36 -1.83 -19.36
CA LEU A 758 -9.98 -1.51 -20.72
C LEU A 758 -11.28 -1.24 -21.48
N LEU A 759 -11.57 0.03 -21.76
CA LEU A 759 -12.54 0.37 -22.80
C LEU A 759 -12.11 -0.41 -24.05
N SER A 760 -13.03 -1.18 -24.62
CA SER A 760 -12.75 -1.93 -25.84
C SER A 760 -12.13 -0.96 -26.83
N GLU A 761 -10.89 -1.20 -27.23
CA GLU A 761 -10.18 -0.37 -28.21
C GLU A 761 -11.13 -0.16 -29.40
N THR A 762 -11.67 1.06 -29.52
CA THR A 762 -12.06 1.58 -30.83
C THR A 762 -10.77 1.56 -31.64
N ARG A 763 -10.75 0.64 -32.60
CA ARG A 763 -9.63 0.31 -33.48
C ARG A 763 -8.86 1.52 -33.99
#